data_AF-A0A087UMZ2-F1
#
_entry.id   AF-A0A087UMZ2-F1
#
_cell.length_a   1.000
_cell.length_b   1.000
_cell.length_c   1.000
_cell.angle_alpha   90.00
_cell.angle_beta   90.00
_cell.angle_gamma   90.00
#
_symmetry.space_group_name_H-M   'P 1'
#
loop_
_entity.id
_entity.type
_entity.pdbx_description
1 polymer ?
#
loop_
_entity_poly.entity_id
_entity_poly.type
_entity_poly.pdbx_seq_one_letter_code
_entity_poly.pdbx_strand_id
1 'polypeptide(L)'
;MCPKGRWGFNCSHLCECQNGAQCTRTNGYCNCTRGWRGKNCDLPCESGKFGENCSQQCACENGGVCNYLDGSCNCTAGYHGKTCNEICPNGTWGYNCSNMCTCRNGAKCISSTGYCECSPGWRGKICDLSCQSGTYGKNCQERCVCKHGVCNNVDGSCNCTAGYRGVTCEESCPNGTWGYNCSNECECRNGANCLTSTGYCDCIPGWRGEKCELPCEYGQYGKNCTEVCKCANGGFCDHIDGSCKCTAGYRGTTCNATCKNGTWGLNCLNTCQCRNEAVCVPMSGICLCNAGWRGILCDLPCEKGFYGPNCTEKCLCQNEGVCDSLNGTCYCAPGYKGIRCSEICPNWTWGEACSNNCTCENGATCDPVSGACVCAPGWTGPNCKLPCEKGTYGKNCSYHCSCQNGARCHPVDGSCDCLPGYQGTTCDEFCLAGTWGKNCYNNCTCANGGRCNPINGICSCSPGWQGSQCRERCTKGTYGKFCKKRCKCRNEAECNPFDGTCTCRSGFMGTICDQICPDGTWGMNCSEICLCENGADCLPSTGNCICSPGWKGEACNISCNNNTYGKNCENICLCKNGAMCNHANGFCNCTGGFKGTICDQICTHDTWGPNCKNSCSCNNNATCSPINGTCFCSAGWKGRFCDIPCDNRTYGTNCSELCMCKNNASCNNADGSCLCSSGFTGSICDQTCPNNTWGSYCKKNCNCENNATCSSIDGKCYCAQGFYGKKCEEICPLGWYGDGCIYECHCKNNGICHHVTGECTCPPGYI
;
A
#
# COMPACT_ATOMS: atom_id res chain seq x y z
N MET A 1 -239.28 -37.09 -44.08
CA MET A 1 -237.80 -37.12 -44.03
C MET A 1 -237.29 -35.95 -43.19
N CYS A 2 -236.19 -36.14 -42.46
CA CYS A 2 -235.69 -35.14 -41.49
C CYS A 2 -234.72 -34.09 -42.07
N PRO A 3 -234.85 -32.81 -41.67
CA PRO A 3 -233.97 -31.73 -42.11
C PRO A 3 -232.55 -31.86 -41.53
N LYS A 4 -231.62 -31.07 -42.09
CA LYS A 4 -230.18 -31.13 -41.78
C LYS A 4 -229.97 -30.91 -40.28
N GLY A 5 -229.08 -31.70 -39.68
CA GLY A 5 -228.78 -31.64 -38.25
C GLY A 5 -229.70 -32.47 -37.36
N ARG A 6 -230.68 -33.20 -37.92
CA ARG A 6 -231.57 -34.08 -37.17
C ARG A 6 -231.64 -35.50 -37.73
N TRP A 7 -231.88 -36.47 -36.86
CA TRP A 7 -232.00 -37.90 -37.17
C TRP A 7 -233.08 -38.58 -36.29
N GLY A 8 -233.55 -39.78 -36.68
CA GLY A 8 -234.56 -40.58 -35.95
C GLY A 8 -236.03 -40.46 -36.41
N PHE A 9 -236.92 -41.31 -35.86
CA PHE A 9 -238.36 -41.35 -36.18
C PHE A 9 -239.06 -40.05 -35.76
N ASN A 10 -239.84 -39.42 -36.65
CA ASN A 10 -240.34 -38.04 -36.49
C ASN A 10 -239.27 -36.96 -36.22
N CYS A 11 -237.99 -37.23 -36.52
CA CYS A 11 -236.91 -36.24 -36.49
C CYS A 11 -236.60 -35.65 -35.10
N SER A 12 -236.79 -36.46 -34.06
CA SER A 12 -236.69 -36.04 -32.67
C SER A 12 -235.27 -35.75 -32.19
N HIS A 13 -234.22 -36.29 -32.82
CA HIS A 13 -232.85 -36.17 -32.32
C HIS A 13 -232.01 -35.18 -33.13
N LEU A 14 -231.17 -34.39 -32.44
CA LEU A 14 -230.19 -33.47 -33.04
C LEU A 14 -228.80 -34.15 -33.12
N CYS A 15 -227.94 -33.73 -34.04
CA CYS A 15 -226.56 -34.23 -34.14
C CYS A 15 -225.52 -33.39 -33.39
N GLU A 16 -224.55 -34.05 -32.76
CA GLU A 16 -223.58 -33.44 -31.81
C GLU A 16 -222.09 -33.58 -32.21
N CYS A 17 -221.75 -33.58 -33.50
CA CYS A 17 -220.36 -33.69 -33.97
C CYS A 17 -219.55 -32.36 -33.84
N GLN A 18 -218.26 -32.42 -33.47
CA GLN A 18 -217.37 -31.26 -33.32
C GLN A 18 -216.23 -31.20 -34.35
N ASN A 19 -215.47 -30.10 -34.35
CA ASN A 19 -214.30 -29.86 -35.20
C ASN A 19 -214.56 -30.06 -36.71
N GLY A 20 -215.73 -29.57 -37.15
CA GLY A 20 -216.16 -29.59 -38.55
C GLY A 20 -216.73 -30.92 -39.04
N ALA A 21 -216.87 -31.92 -38.18
CA ALA A 21 -217.42 -33.23 -38.53
C ALA A 21 -218.94 -33.19 -38.77
N GLN A 22 -219.43 -33.94 -39.76
CA GLN A 22 -220.87 -34.07 -40.05
C GLN A 22 -221.39 -35.44 -39.63
N CYS A 23 -222.60 -35.46 -39.05
CA CYS A 23 -223.26 -36.68 -38.65
C CYS A 23 -224.01 -37.35 -39.81
N THR A 24 -224.17 -38.66 -39.72
CA THR A 24 -225.02 -39.45 -40.62
C THR A 24 -226.49 -39.37 -40.22
N ARG A 25 -227.39 -39.16 -41.19
CA ARG A 25 -228.81 -38.83 -40.93
C ARG A 25 -229.68 -40.01 -40.46
N THR A 26 -229.15 -41.23 -40.53
CA THR A 26 -229.84 -42.46 -40.10
C THR A 26 -229.53 -42.83 -38.65
N ASN A 27 -228.28 -42.67 -38.20
CA ASN A 27 -227.82 -43.13 -36.88
C ASN A 27 -226.92 -42.14 -36.10
N GLY A 28 -226.63 -40.95 -36.66
CA GLY A 28 -225.95 -39.86 -35.95
C GLY A 28 -224.42 -39.94 -35.84
N TYR A 29 -223.71 -40.86 -36.50
CA TYR A 29 -222.24 -41.03 -36.38
C TYR A 29 -221.40 -39.94 -37.09
N CYS A 30 -220.28 -39.50 -36.46
CA CYS A 30 -219.37 -38.41 -36.89
C CYS A 30 -218.05 -38.90 -37.53
N ASN A 31 -217.55 -38.23 -38.58
CA ASN A 31 -216.27 -38.56 -39.24
C ASN A 31 -215.23 -37.42 -39.10
N CYS A 32 -213.99 -37.69 -38.63
CA CYS A 32 -213.04 -36.67 -38.12
C CYS A 32 -211.93 -36.23 -39.11
N THR A 33 -211.46 -34.99 -38.97
CA THR A 33 -210.45 -34.34 -39.85
C THR A 33 -208.99 -34.54 -39.37
N ARG A 34 -207.99 -34.13 -40.17
CA ARG A 34 -206.55 -34.31 -39.90
C ARG A 34 -206.13 -33.82 -38.53
N GLY A 35 -205.38 -34.65 -37.82
CA GLY A 35 -204.90 -34.34 -36.47
C GLY A 35 -205.91 -34.67 -35.38
N TRP A 36 -207.15 -35.05 -35.72
CA TRP A 36 -208.25 -35.25 -34.78
C TRP A 36 -208.86 -36.65 -34.86
N ARG A 37 -209.35 -37.13 -33.72
CA ARG A 37 -209.99 -38.43 -33.49
C ARG A 37 -211.05 -38.32 -32.39
N GLY A 38 -211.77 -39.41 -32.11
CA GLY A 38 -212.76 -39.48 -31.03
C GLY A 38 -214.19 -39.53 -31.56
N LYS A 39 -215.14 -40.00 -30.73
CA LYS A 39 -216.52 -40.31 -31.16
C LYS A 39 -217.27 -39.07 -31.68
N ASN A 40 -216.92 -37.89 -31.15
CA ASN A 40 -217.41 -36.59 -31.57
C ASN A 40 -216.31 -35.74 -32.26
N CYS A 41 -215.15 -36.34 -32.55
CA CYS A 41 -213.99 -35.72 -33.20
C CYS A 41 -213.25 -34.63 -32.41
N ASP A 42 -213.03 -34.85 -31.11
CA ASP A 42 -212.60 -33.88 -30.10
C ASP A 42 -211.17 -34.06 -29.55
N LEU A 43 -210.43 -35.10 -29.97
CA LEU A 43 -209.10 -35.43 -29.42
C LEU A 43 -207.97 -35.35 -30.47
N PRO A 44 -206.75 -34.86 -30.13
CA PRO A 44 -205.62 -34.84 -31.05
C PRO A 44 -204.94 -36.22 -31.24
N CYS A 45 -204.11 -36.34 -32.28
CA CYS A 45 -203.33 -37.55 -32.55
C CYS A 45 -202.30 -37.87 -31.47
N GLU A 46 -202.14 -39.16 -31.17
CA GLU A 46 -201.18 -39.63 -30.18
C GLU A 46 -199.73 -39.43 -30.64
N SER A 47 -198.83 -39.19 -29.68
CA SER A 47 -197.42 -38.87 -29.93
C SER A 47 -196.76 -39.87 -30.88
N GLY A 48 -196.03 -39.32 -31.86
CA GLY A 48 -195.40 -40.11 -32.92
C GLY A 48 -196.34 -40.43 -34.09
N LYS A 49 -197.63 -40.03 -34.04
CA LYS A 49 -198.59 -40.17 -35.13
C LYS A 49 -199.20 -38.84 -35.60
N PHE A 50 -199.60 -38.81 -36.87
CA PHE A 50 -200.24 -37.66 -37.54
C PHE A 50 -201.20 -38.12 -38.66
N GLY A 51 -202.01 -37.22 -39.25
CA GLY A 51 -202.91 -37.52 -40.39
C GLY A 51 -204.42 -37.61 -40.06
N GLU A 52 -205.28 -37.89 -41.06
CA GLU A 52 -206.76 -38.06 -40.86
C GLU A 52 -207.05 -39.32 -40.05
N ASN A 53 -207.89 -39.17 -39.02
CA ASN A 53 -208.10 -40.18 -37.99
C ASN A 53 -206.77 -40.74 -37.40
N CYS A 54 -205.66 -39.99 -37.51
CA CYS A 54 -204.35 -40.31 -36.94
C CYS A 54 -203.65 -41.58 -37.48
N SER A 55 -203.62 -41.72 -38.81
CA SER A 55 -203.18 -42.95 -39.49
C SER A 55 -201.67 -43.05 -39.86
N GLN A 56 -200.84 -42.02 -39.68
CA GLN A 56 -199.41 -42.01 -40.11
C GLN A 56 -198.44 -41.87 -38.91
N GLN A 57 -197.15 -42.26 -39.05
CA GLN A 57 -196.12 -42.31 -37.98
C GLN A 57 -194.78 -41.62 -38.38
N CYS A 58 -194.06 -40.95 -37.45
CA CYS A 58 -192.79 -40.25 -37.72
C CYS A 58 -191.50 -41.07 -37.46
N ALA A 59 -190.35 -40.65 -38.04
CA ALA A 59 -189.04 -41.32 -37.92
C ALA A 59 -187.87 -40.38 -37.54
N CYS A 60 -187.74 -40.01 -36.25
CA CYS A 60 -186.63 -39.21 -35.71
C CYS A 60 -185.62 -40.08 -34.92
N GLU A 61 -184.30 -39.88 -35.11
CA GLU A 61 -183.24 -40.64 -34.41
C GLU A 61 -182.48 -39.80 -33.37
N ASN A 62 -181.61 -40.45 -32.57
CA ASN A 62 -180.74 -39.85 -31.56
C ASN A 62 -181.45 -38.87 -30.61
N GLY A 63 -182.66 -39.24 -30.18
CA GLY A 63 -183.45 -38.45 -29.23
C GLY A 63 -184.20 -37.26 -29.84
N GLY A 64 -184.30 -37.19 -31.18
CA GLY A 64 -185.08 -36.15 -31.85
C GLY A 64 -186.61 -36.30 -31.64
N VAL A 65 -187.30 -35.17 -31.45
CA VAL A 65 -188.75 -35.14 -31.11
C VAL A 65 -189.61 -34.89 -32.35
N CYS A 66 -190.70 -35.67 -32.55
CA CYS A 66 -191.62 -35.51 -33.69
C CYS A 66 -192.75 -34.49 -33.44
N ASN A 67 -193.04 -33.68 -34.46
CA ASN A 67 -194.22 -32.81 -34.55
C ASN A 67 -195.50 -33.55 -35.03
N TYR A 68 -196.58 -33.52 -34.25
CA TYR A 68 -197.85 -34.26 -34.48
C TYR A 68 -198.74 -33.70 -35.60
N LEU A 69 -198.41 -32.52 -36.15
CA LEU A 69 -199.14 -31.93 -37.28
C LEU A 69 -198.52 -32.30 -38.64
N ASP A 70 -197.18 -32.34 -38.73
CA ASP A 70 -196.44 -32.43 -40.01
C ASP A 70 -195.34 -33.51 -40.09
N GLY A 71 -194.91 -34.09 -38.97
CA GLY A 71 -193.95 -35.19 -38.95
C GLY A 71 -192.45 -34.84 -38.85
N SER A 72 -192.05 -33.59 -38.64
CA SER A 72 -190.62 -33.14 -38.61
C SER A 72 -189.85 -33.37 -37.28
N CYS A 73 -188.48 -33.39 -37.32
CA CYS A 73 -187.57 -33.75 -36.19
C CYS A 73 -186.57 -32.63 -35.78
N ASN A 74 -186.24 -32.51 -34.49
CA ASN A 74 -185.25 -31.53 -33.94
C ASN A 74 -184.14 -32.22 -33.09
N CYS A 75 -182.86 -31.90 -33.32
CA CYS A 75 -181.68 -32.70 -32.86
C CYS A 75 -180.97 -32.20 -31.59
N THR A 76 -180.35 -33.13 -30.85
CA THR A 76 -179.61 -32.88 -29.60
C THR A 76 -178.14 -32.45 -29.80
N ALA A 77 -177.50 -31.91 -28.76
CA ALA A 77 -176.12 -31.39 -28.80
C ALA A 77 -175.07 -32.43 -29.23
N GLY A 78 -174.17 -32.00 -30.11
CA GLY A 78 -173.16 -32.88 -30.72
C GLY A 78 -173.62 -33.51 -32.04
N TYR A 79 -174.90 -33.38 -32.40
CA TYR A 79 -175.48 -33.98 -33.60
C TYR A 79 -176.29 -32.99 -34.45
N HIS A 80 -176.41 -33.27 -35.76
CA HIS A 80 -177.23 -32.54 -36.72
C HIS A 80 -177.81 -33.46 -37.81
N GLY A 81 -178.62 -32.90 -38.72
CA GLY A 81 -179.21 -33.60 -39.88
C GLY A 81 -180.72 -33.79 -39.79
N LYS A 82 -181.41 -34.06 -40.90
CA LYS A 82 -182.90 -34.10 -40.96
C LYS A 82 -183.54 -35.18 -40.08
N THR A 83 -182.83 -36.27 -39.83
CA THR A 83 -183.21 -37.34 -38.89
C THR A 83 -182.30 -37.38 -37.66
N CYS A 84 -181.39 -36.41 -37.52
CA CYS A 84 -180.45 -36.25 -36.41
C CYS A 84 -179.34 -37.31 -36.29
N ASN A 85 -178.78 -37.78 -37.41
CA ASN A 85 -177.83 -38.90 -37.46
C ASN A 85 -176.33 -38.54 -37.57
N GLU A 86 -175.95 -37.28 -37.75
CA GLU A 86 -174.56 -36.88 -38.04
C GLU A 86 -173.90 -36.11 -36.86
N ILE A 87 -172.57 -36.28 -36.63
CA ILE A 87 -171.80 -35.64 -35.52
C ILE A 87 -171.17 -34.30 -35.96
N CYS A 88 -171.00 -33.35 -35.03
CA CYS A 88 -170.39 -32.04 -35.31
C CYS A 88 -168.96 -32.05 -35.90
N PRO A 89 -168.68 -31.23 -36.93
CA PRO A 89 -167.34 -31.06 -37.50
C PRO A 89 -166.29 -30.51 -36.52
N ASN A 90 -165.01 -30.87 -36.74
CA ASN A 90 -163.88 -30.39 -35.93
C ASN A 90 -163.85 -28.86 -35.81
N GLY A 91 -163.71 -28.37 -34.58
CA GLY A 91 -163.73 -26.93 -34.28
C GLY A 91 -165.12 -26.37 -34.00
N THR A 92 -166.19 -27.18 -34.13
CA THR A 92 -167.57 -26.79 -33.78
C THR A 92 -168.22 -27.68 -32.73
N TRP A 93 -169.20 -27.15 -32.00
CA TRP A 93 -169.87 -27.85 -30.89
C TRP A 93 -171.30 -27.33 -30.57
N GLY A 94 -172.10 -28.13 -29.86
CA GLY A 94 -173.45 -27.77 -29.36
C GLY A 94 -174.63 -28.35 -30.16
N TYR A 95 -175.87 -27.92 -29.84
CA TYR A 95 -177.09 -28.32 -30.54
C TYR A 95 -177.05 -27.89 -32.01
N ASN A 96 -177.28 -28.84 -32.92
CA ASN A 96 -177.09 -28.66 -34.37
C ASN A 96 -175.70 -28.09 -34.74
N CYS A 97 -174.70 -28.23 -33.87
CA CYS A 97 -173.30 -27.83 -34.11
C CYS A 97 -173.06 -26.32 -34.31
N SER A 98 -173.82 -25.48 -33.60
CA SER A 98 -173.86 -24.04 -33.85
C SER A 98 -172.70 -23.18 -33.28
N ASN A 99 -171.78 -23.72 -32.47
CA ASN A 99 -170.72 -22.94 -31.79
C ASN A 99 -169.30 -23.31 -32.27
N MET A 100 -168.30 -22.41 -32.14
CA MET A 100 -166.90 -22.62 -32.56
C MET A 100 -165.89 -22.60 -31.38
N CYS A 101 -164.77 -23.32 -31.46
CA CYS A 101 -163.73 -23.41 -30.42
C CYS A 101 -162.57 -22.40 -30.57
N THR A 102 -161.89 -22.02 -29.47
CA THR A 102 -160.83 -20.96 -29.43
C THR A 102 -159.47 -21.36 -28.82
N CYS A 103 -159.10 -22.64 -28.88
CA CYS A 103 -157.89 -23.21 -28.26
C CYS A 103 -156.55 -22.69 -28.85
N ARG A 104 -155.49 -22.50 -28.03
CA ARG A 104 -154.14 -22.07 -28.44
C ARG A 104 -153.05 -23.12 -28.14
N ASN A 105 -151.83 -22.90 -28.63
CA ASN A 105 -150.63 -23.74 -28.37
C ASN A 105 -150.81 -25.25 -28.66
N GLY A 106 -151.49 -25.55 -29.78
CA GLY A 106 -151.70 -26.93 -30.25
C GLY A 106 -152.79 -27.71 -29.50
N ALA A 107 -153.63 -27.04 -28.70
CA ALA A 107 -154.66 -27.69 -27.90
C ALA A 107 -155.87 -28.20 -28.73
N LYS A 108 -156.41 -29.37 -28.33
CA LYS A 108 -157.49 -30.08 -29.03
C LYS A 108 -158.87 -29.71 -28.46
N CYS A 109 -159.88 -29.48 -29.32
CA CYS A 109 -161.24 -29.12 -28.91
C CYS A 109 -162.20 -30.32 -28.82
N ILE A 110 -163.09 -30.32 -27.82
CA ILE A 110 -164.15 -31.34 -27.61
C ILE A 110 -165.47 -30.88 -28.25
N SER A 111 -166.04 -31.67 -29.19
CA SER A 111 -167.20 -31.30 -30.03
C SER A 111 -168.57 -31.28 -29.34
N SER A 112 -168.69 -31.77 -28.10
CA SER A 112 -169.93 -31.67 -27.32
C SER A 112 -169.97 -30.45 -26.39
N THR A 113 -168.82 -29.93 -25.97
CA THR A 113 -168.71 -28.91 -24.89
C THR A 113 -167.83 -27.70 -25.22
N GLY A 114 -166.97 -27.76 -26.24
CA GLY A 114 -166.11 -26.66 -26.66
C GLY A 114 -164.82 -26.45 -25.84
N TYR A 115 -164.47 -27.36 -24.90
CA TYR A 115 -163.29 -27.23 -24.04
C TYR A 115 -161.96 -27.61 -24.73
N CYS A 116 -160.85 -27.00 -24.29
CA CYS A 116 -159.50 -27.14 -24.85
C CYS A 116 -158.57 -27.99 -23.97
N GLU A 117 -157.92 -29.00 -24.57
CA GLU A 117 -156.94 -29.85 -23.88
C GLU A 117 -155.49 -29.41 -24.20
N CYS A 118 -154.71 -28.96 -23.20
CA CYS A 118 -153.41 -28.30 -23.41
C CYS A 118 -152.23 -29.25 -23.60
N SER A 119 -151.22 -28.80 -24.35
CA SER A 119 -149.93 -29.48 -24.56
C SER A 119 -149.00 -29.37 -23.34
N PRO A 120 -147.96 -30.22 -23.19
CA PRO A 120 -146.97 -30.14 -22.11
C PRO A 120 -146.31 -28.76 -21.96
N GLY A 121 -146.15 -28.31 -20.72
CA GLY A 121 -145.61 -26.98 -20.40
C GLY A 121 -146.65 -25.86 -20.35
N TRP A 122 -147.90 -26.14 -20.74
CA TRP A 122 -148.98 -25.15 -20.86
C TRP A 122 -150.24 -25.56 -20.09
N ARG A 123 -150.95 -24.55 -19.59
CA ARG A 123 -152.22 -24.63 -18.84
C ARG A 123 -153.10 -23.43 -19.16
N GLY A 124 -154.32 -23.41 -18.61
CA GLY A 124 -155.30 -22.33 -18.79
C GLY A 124 -156.46 -22.76 -19.68
N LYS A 125 -157.60 -22.05 -19.62
CA LYS A 125 -158.84 -22.46 -20.31
C LYS A 125 -158.70 -22.53 -21.84
N ILE A 126 -157.78 -21.75 -22.40
CA ILE A 126 -157.42 -21.77 -23.82
C ILE A 126 -155.97 -22.18 -24.05
N CYS A 127 -155.28 -22.68 -23.02
CA CYS A 127 -153.91 -23.20 -23.08
C CYS A 127 -152.81 -22.15 -23.38
N ASP A 128 -152.88 -20.98 -22.75
CA ASP A 128 -152.04 -19.81 -22.98
C ASP A 128 -151.05 -19.47 -21.85
N LEU A 129 -151.12 -20.14 -20.70
CA LEU A 129 -150.26 -19.90 -19.54
C LEU A 129 -149.22 -21.01 -19.40
N SER A 130 -147.98 -20.67 -19.03
CA SER A 130 -146.95 -21.67 -18.72
C SER A 130 -147.17 -22.34 -17.36
N CYS A 131 -146.54 -23.51 -17.15
CA CYS A 131 -146.55 -24.18 -15.85
C CYS A 131 -145.91 -23.32 -14.76
N GLN A 132 -146.53 -23.33 -13.58
CA GLN A 132 -146.04 -22.59 -12.42
C GLN A 132 -144.83 -23.31 -11.82
N SER A 133 -143.86 -22.56 -11.28
CA SER A 133 -142.65 -23.11 -10.67
C SER A 133 -142.96 -24.27 -9.73
N GLY A 134 -142.32 -25.43 -9.96
CA GLY A 134 -142.59 -26.67 -9.23
C GLY A 134 -143.53 -27.64 -9.94
N THR A 135 -144.08 -27.30 -11.12
CA THR A 135 -144.93 -28.19 -11.93
C THR A 135 -144.48 -28.24 -13.39
N TYR A 136 -144.72 -29.36 -14.06
CA TYR A 136 -144.37 -29.58 -15.47
C TYR A 136 -145.36 -30.54 -16.16
N GLY A 137 -145.11 -30.84 -17.44
CA GLY A 137 -145.90 -31.83 -18.19
C GLY A 137 -147.24 -31.29 -18.72
N LYS A 138 -148.08 -32.20 -19.25
CA LYS A 138 -149.36 -31.87 -19.88
C LYS A 138 -150.33 -31.27 -18.87
N ASN A 139 -150.95 -30.13 -19.20
CA ASN A 139 -151.79 -29.36 -18.27
C ASN A 139 -151.10 -28.99 -16.93
N CYS A 140 -149.76 -29.11 -16.84
CA CYS A 140 -148.98 -28.86 -15.62
C CYS A 140 -149.36 -29.75 -14.42
N GLN A 141 -149.68 -31.02 -14.67
CA GLN A 141 -150.12 -31.95 -13.63
C GLN A 141 -148.98 -32.67 -12.90
N GLU A 142 -147.77 -32.67 -13.45
CA GLU A 142 -146.59 -33.31 -12.85
C GLU A 142 -145.89 -32.35 -11.87
N ARG A 143 -145.24 -32.88 -10.82
CA ARG A 143 -144.51 -32.08 -9.81
C ARG A 143 -143.00 -32.26 -9.92
N CYS A 144 -142.27 -31.16 -9.85
CA CYS A 144 -140.82 -31.16 -9.81
C CYS A 144 -140.29 -31.56 -8.42
N VAL A 145 -139.21 -32.35 -8.39
CA VAL A 145 -138.59 -32.88 -7.15
C VAL A 145 -137.18 -32.33 -6.88
N CYS A 146 -136.74 -31.30 -7.61
CA CYS A 146 -135.43 -30.69 -7.45
C CYS A 146 -135.24 -30.14 -6.01
N LYS A 147 -134.19 -30.58 -5.31
CA LYS A 147 -133.85 -30.13 -3.95
C LYS A 147 -133.09 -28.80 -3.99
N HIS A 148 -131.88 -28.81 -4.56
CA HIS A 148 -131.00 -27.66 -4.69
C HIS A 148 -130.84 -27.29 -6.17
N GLY A 149 -131.93 -26.91 -6.82
CA GLY A 149 -131.93 -26.61 -8.26
C GLY A 149 -133.26 -26.09 -8.80
N VAL A 150 -133.25 -25.62 -10.05
CA VAL A 150 -134.43 -25.11 -10.75
C VAL A 150 -134.94 -26.15 -11.74
N CYS A 151 -136.26 -26.36 -11.78
CA CYS A 151 -136.91 -27.35 -12.62
C CYS A 151 -137.33 -26.81 -13.99
N ASN A 152 -137.14 -27.61 -15.03
CA ASN A 152 -137.66 -27.36 -16.36
C ASN A 152 -139.18 -27.61 -16.43
N ASN A 153 -139.93 -26.62 -16.91
CA ASN A 153 -141.39 -26.61 -16.92
C ASN A 153 -142.04 -27.51 -17.98
N VAL A 154 -141.27 -28.08 -18.92
CA VAL A 154 -141.77 -29.01 -19.94
C VAL A 154 -141.59 -30.46 -19.50
N ASP A 155 -140.38 -30.84 -19.09
CA ASP A 155 -139.97 -32.23 -18.87
C ASP A 155 -139.59 -32.60 -17.43
N GLY A 156 -139.51 -31.61 -16.53
CA GLY A 156 -139.25 -31.85 -15.12
C GLY A 156 -137.78 -31.98 -14.72
N SER A 157 -136.83 -31.80 -15.64
CA SER A 157 -135.39 -31.94 -15.35
C SER A 157 -134.86 -30.83 -14.44
N CYS A 158 -133.90 -31.16 -13.58
CA CYS A 158 -133.34 -30.25 -12.58
C CYS A 158 -131.97 -29.67 -12.99
N ASN A 159 -131.80 -28.36 -12.83
CA ASN A 159 -130.50 -27.69 -12.96
C ASN A 159 -129.96 -27.31 -11.58
N CYS A 160 -128.90 -27.98 -11.12
CA CYS A 160 -128.42 -27.88 -9.73
C CYS A 160 -127.61 -26.63 -9.46
N THR A 161 -127.81 -26.03 -8.28
CA THR A 161 -127.01 -24.91 -7.77
C THR A 161 -125.58 -25.34 -7.44
N ALA A 162 -124.64 -24.38 -7.42
CA ALA A 162 -123.23 -24.66 -7.18
C ALA A 162 -122.97 -25.46 -5.89
N GLY A 163 -122.12 -26.48 -5.98
CA GLY A 163 -121.81 -27.40 -4.88
C GLY A 163 -122.67 -28.67 -4.83
N TYR A 164 -123.66 -28.80 -5.72
CA TYR A 164 -124.56 -29.96 -5.77
C TYR A 164 -124.67 -30.56 -7.18
N ARG A 165 -124.92 -31.86 -7.25
CA ARG A 165 -125.12 -32.68 -8.45
C ARG A 165 -126.20 -33.73 -8.19
N GLY A 166 -126.58 -34.45 -9.25
CA GLY A 166 -127.55 -35.53 -9.23
C GLY A 166 -128.83 -35.13 -9.94
N VAL A 167 -129.63 -36.12 -10.34
CA VAL A 167 -130.86 -35.89 -11.12
C VAL A 167 -131.90 -35.04 -10.38
N THR A 168 -131.85 -35.04 -9.04
CA THR A 168 -132.68 -34.22 -8.14
C THR A 168 -131.87 -33.15 -7.40
N CYS A 169 -130.57 -33.01 -7.67
CA CYS A 169 -129.67 -32.08 -6.97
C CYS A 169 -129.54 -32.34 -5.46
N GLU A 170 -129.43 -33.60 -5.06
CA GLU A 170 -129.32 -34.04 -3.66
C GLU A 170 -127.90 -34.35 -3.20
N GLU A 171 -126.99 -34.64 -4.14
CA GLU A 171 -125.61 -35.01 -3.83
C GLU A 171 -124.72 -33.76 -3.77
N SER A 172 -123.86 -33.67 -2.76
CA SER A 172 -122.78 -32.66 -2.75
C SER A 172 -121.67 -33.06 -3.73
N CYS A 173 -120.91 -32.07 -4.24
CA CYS A 173 -119.81 -32.38 -5.15
C CYS A 173 -118.76 -33.31 -4.52
N PRO A 174 -118.26 -34.31 -5.27
CA PRO A 174 -117.17 -35.16 -4.81
C PRO A 174 -115.86 -34.35 -4.65
N ASN A 175 -114.99 -34.82 -3.75
CA ASN A 175 -113.68 -34.22 -3.50
C ASN A 175 -112.92 -34.00 -4.81
N GLY A 176 -112.43 -32.77 -5.00
CA GLY A 176 -111.73 -32.37 -6.22
C GLY A 176 -112.61 -31.71 -7.29
N THR A 177 -113.92 -31.51 -7.05
CA THR A 177 -114.80 -30.81 -8.01
C THR A 177 -115.66 -29.73 -7.34
N TRP A 178 -116.05 -28.71 -8.10
CA TRP A 178 -116.82 -27.57 -7.59
C TRP A 178 -117.71 -26.91 -8.66
N GLY A 179 -118.60 -26.01 -8.23
CA GLY A 179 -119.48 -25.23 -9.10
C GLY A 179 -120.82 -25.90 -9.44
N TYR A 180 -121.57 -25.34 -10.39
CA TYR A 180 -122.89 -25.87 -10.80
C TYR A 180 -122.73 -27.26 -11.40
N ASN A 181 -123.54 -28.22 -10.93
CA ASN A 181 -123.44 -29.65 -11.30
C ASN A 181 -122.02 -30.25 -11.11
N CYS A 182 -121.16 -29.62 -10.30
CA CYS A 182 -119.77 -30.04 -10.07
C CYS A 182 -118.92 -30.10 -11.35
N SER A 183 -119.11 -29.13 -12.23
CA SER A 183 -118.51 -29.13 -13.58
C SER A 183 -117.04 -28.69 -13.61
N ASN A 184 -116.52 -28.09 -12.53
CA ASN A 184 -115.14 -27.61 -12.47
C ASN A 184 -114.28 -28.50 -11.58
N GLU A 185 -112.99 -28.62 -11.90
CA GLU A 185 -111.99 -29.35 -11.10
C GLU A 185 -111.30 -28.39 -10.11
N CYS A 186 -110.95 -28.90 -8.93
CA CYS A 186 -110.18 -28.19 -7.93
C CYS A 186 -108.68 -28.35 -8.19
N GLU A 187 -107.95 -27.25 -8.32
CA GLU A 187 -106.50 -27.26 -8.58
C GLU A 187 -105.65 -27.05 -7.33
N CYS A 188 -106.18 -27.35 -6.15
CA CYS A 188 -105.49 -27.16 -4.87
C CYS A 188 -104.26 -28.07 -4.75
N ARG A 189 -103.12 -27.52 -4.33
CA ARG A 189 -101.84 -28.22 -4.14
C ARG A 189 -101.54 -28.45 -2.66
N ASN A 190 -100.54 -29.28 -2.40
CA ASN A 190 -100.01 -29.55 -1.06
C ASN A 190 -101.06 -30.01 -0.02
N GLY A 191 -102.07 -30.77 -0.46
CA GLY A 191 -103.11 -31.32 0.42
C GLY A 191 -104.10 -30.29 0.96
N ALA A 192 -104.22 -29.12 0.33
CA ALA A 192 -105.19 -28.10 0.69
C ALA A 192 -106.64 -28.54 0.42
N ASN A 193 -107.56 -28.07 1.26
CA ASN A 193 -108.98 -28.45 1.19
C ASN A 193 -109.73 -27.55 0.22
N CYS A 194 -110.38 -28.13 -0.80
CA CYS A 194 -111.17 -27.38 -1.76
C CYS A 194 -112.62 -27.18 -1.29
N LEU A 195 -113.11 -25.94 -1.30
CA LEU A 195 -114.52 -25.64 -1.09
C LEU A 195 -115.34 -26.00 -2.34
N THR A 196 -116.22 -26.99 -2.23
CA THR A 196 -117.03 -27.53 -3.34
C THR A 196 -118.02 -26.52 -3.96
N SER A 197 -118.34 -25.44 -3.25
CA SER A 197 -119.24 -24.39 -3.75
C SER A 197 -118.54 -23.36 -4.63
N THR A 198 -117.27 -23.03 -4.36
CA THR A 198 -116.55 -21.91 -4.98
C THR A 198 -115.21 -22.25 -5.60
N GLY A 199 -114.67 -23.45 -5.34
CA GLY A 199 -113.35 -23.88 -5.82
C GLY A 199 -112.17 -23.30 -5.03
N TYR A 200 -112.42 -22.57 -3.95
CA TYR A 200 -111.37 -21.95 -3.14
C TYR A 200 -110.59 -23.00 -2.33
N CYS A 201 -109.26 -22.87 -2.31
CA CYS A 201 -108.36 -23.75 -1.59
C CYS A 201 -108.04 -23.20 -0.19
N ASP A 202 -108.50 -23.88 0.87
CA ASP A 202 -108.09 -23.60 2.25
C ASP A 202 -106.74 -24.26 2.51
N CYS A 203 -105.70 -23.43 2.58
CA CYS A 203 -104.31 -23.89 2.72
C CYS A 203 -104.04 -24.49 4.10
N ILE A 204 -103.32 -25.62 4.10
CA ILE A 204 -102.76 -26.20 5.32
C ILE A 204 -101.61 -25.33 5.87
N PRO A 205 -101.22 -25.46 7.15
CA PRO A 205 -100.12 -24.70 7.74
C PRO A 205 -98.83 -24.76 6.91
N GLY A 206 -98.20 -23.59 6.73
CA GLY A 206 -96.96 -23.43 6.00
C GLY A 206 -97.06 -23.21 4.50
N TRP A 207 -98.29 -23.12 3.96
CA TRP A 207 -98.55 -22.90 2.54
C TRP A 207 -99.51 -21.72 2.31
N ARG A 208 -99.32 -21.03 1.19
CA ARG A 208 -100.09 -19.87 0.74
C ARG A 208 -100.20 -19.84 -0.79
N GLY A 209 -100.93 -18.86 -1.32
CA GLY A 209 -101.23 -18.73 -2.74
C GLY A 209 -102.64 -19.20 -3.05
N GLU A 210 -103.17 -18.83 -4.21
CA GLU A 210 -104.56 -19.15 -4.58
C GLU A 210 -104.82 -20.65 -4.69
N LYS A 211 -103.78 -21.45 -4.97
CA LYS A 211 -103.83 -22.91 -5.04
C LYS A 211 -103.00 -23.56 -3.94
N CYS A 212 -102.56 -22.81 -2.93
CA CYS A 212 -101.69 -23.29 -1.84
C CYS A 212 -100.36 -23.88 -2.32
N GLU A 213 -99.82 -23.36 -3.41
CA GLU A 213 -98.62 -23.85 -4.10
C GLU A 213 -97.31 -23.24 -3.59
N LEU A 214 -97.38 -22.12 -2.86
CA LEU A 214 -96.21 -21.41 -2.36
C LEU A 214 -96.00 -21.69 -0.86
N PRO A 215 -94.77 -21.90 -0.38
CA PRO A 215 -94.51 -21.89 1.05
C PRO A 215 -94.71 -20.49 1.63
N CYS A 216 -94.86 -20.40 2.96
CA CYS A 216 -94.84 -19.10 3.65
C CYS A 216 -93.56 -18.31 3.33
N GLU A 217 -93.68 -16.97 3.30
CA GLU A 217 -92.54 -16.10 3.06
C GLU A 217 -91.50 -16.22 4.20
N TYR A 218 -90.24 -15.91 3.87
CA TYR A 218 -89.15 -16.04 4.81
C TYR A 218 -89.44 -15.28 6.12
N GLY A 219 -89.42 -16.01 7.24
CA GLY A 219 -89.73 -15.46 8.57
C GLY A 219 -91.18 -15.64 9.02
N GLN A 220 -92.03 -16.32 8.25
CA GLN A 220 -93.42 -16.64 8.63
C GLN A 220 -93.70 -18.15 8.60
N TYR A 221 -94.63 -18.60 9.43
CA TYR A 221 -95.06 -20.00 9.49
C TYR A 221 -96.53 -20.14 9.96
N GLY A 222 -97.03 -21.38 10.05
CA GLY A 222 -98.38 -21.67 10.55
C GLY A 222 -99.49 -21.53 9.49
N LYS A 223 -100.75 -21.65 9.91
CA LYS A 223 -101.90 -21.53 8.99
C LYS A 223 -102.00 -20.09 8.49
N ASN A 224 -102.19 -19.92 7.17
CA ASN A 224 -102.22 -18.60 6.52
C ASN A 224 -100.95 -17.75 6.71
N CYS A 225 -99.83 -18.32 7.16
CA CYS A 225 -98.55 -17.63 7.35
C CYS A 225 -98.62 -16.43 8.32
N THR A 226 -99.48 -16.48 9.34
CA THR A 226 -99.67 -15.36 10.27
C THR A 226 -98.64 -15.32 11.39
N GLU A 227 -97.99 -16.44 11.69
CA GLU A 227 -97.02 -16.54 12.78
C GLU A 227 -95.65 -16.09 12.33
N VAL A 228 -94.94 -15.31 13.15
CA VAL A 228 -93.60 -14.79 12.84
C VAL A 228 -92.54 -15.64 13.53
N CYS A 229 -91.56 -16.09 12.76
CA CYS A 229 -90.41 -16.84 13.25
C CYS A 229 -89.53 -15.99 14.19
N LYS A 230 -89.09 -16.60 15.29
CA LYS A 230 -88.21 -15.96 16.29
C LYS A 230 -86.74 -16.38 16.16
N CYS A 231 -86.37 -16.92 15.01
CA CYS A 231 -85.01 -17.39 14.75
C CYS A 231 -84.05 -16.21 14.66
N ALA A 232 -83.01 -16.20 15.48
CA ALA A 232 -81.96 -15.20 15.48
C ALA A 232 -80.71 -15.68 14.72
N ASN A 233 -79.76 -14.77 14.50
CA ASN A 233 -78.43 -15.06 13.94
C ASN A 233 -78.45 -15.80 12.58
N GLY A 234 -79.43 -15.48 11.74
CA GLY A 234 -79.59 -16.07 10.41
C GLY A 234 -80.05 -17.53 10.42
N GLY A 235 -80.58 -18.02 11.55
CA GLY A 235 -81.18 -19.36 11.63
C GLY A 235 -82.35 -19.51 10.65
N PHE A 236 -82.37 -20.62 9.93
CA PHE A 236 -83.41 -20.92 8.95
C PHE A 236 -84.68 -21.38 9.68
N CYS A 237 -85.79 -20.71 9.42
CA CYS A 237 -87.09 -21.06 10.00
C CYS A 237 -87.82 -22.08 9.12
N ASP A 238 -88.34 -23.13 9.73
CA ASP A 238 -89.25 -24.05 9.06
C ASP A 238 -90.61 -23.36 8.84
N HIS A 239 -91.05 -23.34 7.58
CA HIS A 239 -92.27 -22.63 7.18
C HIS A 239 -93.55 -23.28 7.71
N ILE A 240 -93.50 -24.53 8.21
CA ILE A 240 -94.68 -25.25 8.70
C ILE A 240 -94.91 -24.99 10.18
N ASP A 241 -93.89 -25.25 11.02
CA ASP A 241 -94.01 -25.26 12.48
C ASP A 241 -93.20 -24.16 13.20
N GLY A 242 -92.41 -23.38 12.46
CA GLY A 242 -91.65 -22.26 13.00
C GLY A 242 -90.37 -22.66 13.72
N SER A 243 -89.95 -23.92 13.64
CA SER A 243 -88.72 -24.40 14.26
C SER A 243 -87.48 -23.81 13.60
N CYS A 244 -86.47 -23.46 14.42
CA CYS A 244 -85.25 -22.83 13.95
C CYS A 244 -84.13 -23.85 13.75
N LYS A 245 -83.58 -23.91 12.53
CA LYS A 245 -82.33 -24.60 12.21
C LYS A 245 -81.18 -23.59 12.27
N CYS A 246 -80.35 -23.70 13.31
CA CYS A 246 -79.31 -22.71 13.55
C CYS A 246 -78.13 -22.83 12.60
N THR A 247 -77.62 -21.67 12.19
CA THR A 247 -76.37 -21.52 11.45
C THR A 247 -75.17 -21.91 12.32
N ALA A 248 -74.02 -22.15 11.69
CA ALA A 248 -72.84 -22.61 12.40
C ALA A 248 -72.39 -21.60 13.46
N GLY A 249 -72.06 -22.09 14.66
CA GLY A 249 -71.69 -21.25 15.81
C GLY A 249 -72.83 -20.92 16.77
N TYR A 250 -74.07 -21.27 16.43
CA TYR A 250 -75.26 -21.00 17.24
C TYR A 250 -76.06 -22.28 17.51
N ARG A 251 -76.78 -22.27 18.64
CA ARG A 251 -77.63 -23.37 19.12
C ARG A 251 -78.84 -22.85 19.91
N GLY A 252 -79.70 -23.78 20.28
CA GLY A 252 -80.92 -23.50 21.02
C GLY A 252 -82.12 -23.30 20.10
N THR A 253 -83.32 -23.32 20.66
CA THR A 253 -84.58 -23.34 19.91
C THR A 253 -84.86 -22.07 19.11
N THR A 254 -84.20 -20.95 19.44
CA THR A 254 -84.30 -19.67 18.71
C THR A 254 -82.95 -19.21 18.13
N CYS A 255 -81.91 -20.04 18.20
CA CYS A 255 -80.56 -19.70 17.73
C CYS A 255 -79.90 -18.48 18.39
N ASN A 256 -80.36 -18.07 19.58
CA ASN A 256 -79.77 -16.98 20.35
C ASN A 256 -78.49 -17.38 21.12
N ALA A 257 -78.32 -18.66 21.45
CA ALA A 257 -77.17 -19.10 22.23
C ALA A 257 -76.00 -19.44 21.30
N THR A 258 -74.80 -18.99 21.65
CA THR A 258 -73.56 -19.42 20.99
C THR A 258 -73.17 -20.84 21.41
N CYS A 259 -72.30 -21.49 20.63
CA CYS A 259 -71.73 -22.77 21.04
C CYS A 259 -70.98 -22.64 22.37
N LYS A 260 -71.09 -23.67 23.21
CA LYS A 260 -70.29 -23.77 24.43
C LYS A 260 -68.83 -24.01 24.04
N ASN A 261 -67.91 -23.55 24.90
CA ASN A 261 -66.48 -23.73 24.68
C ASN A 261 -66.17 -25.22 24.41
N GLY A 262 -65.42 -25.50 23.34
CA GLY A 262 -65.12 -26.86 22.88
C GLY A 262 -66.12 -27.48 21.89
N THR A 263 -67.13 -26.74 21.41
CA THR A 263 -68.06 -27.22 20.37
C THR A 263 -68.22 -26.24 19.22
N TRP A 264 -68.49 -26.74 18.00
CA TRP A 264 -68.57 -25.91 16.79
C TRP A 264 -69.49 -26.49 15.70
N GLY A 265 -69.76 -25.70 14.66
CA GLY A 265 -70.54 -26.10 13.49
C GLY A 265 -72.05 -25.90 13.66
N LEU A 266 -72.85 -26.46 12.73
CA LEU A 266 -74.32 -26.36 12.76
C LEU A 266 -74.87 -26.98 14.05
N ASN A 267 -75.71 -26.23 14.77
CA ASN A 267 -76.23 -26.60 16.08
C ASN A 267 -75.16 -27.02 17.12
N CYS A 268 -73.89 -26.68 16.90
CA CYS A 268 -72.75 -27.04 17.75
C CYS A 268 -72.56 -28.56 17.95
N LEU A 269 -72.83 -29.35 16.91
CA LEU A 269 -72.76 -30.82 16.98
C LEU A 269 -71.33 -31.37 16.97
N ASN A 270 -70.34 -30.60 16.52
CA ASN A 270 -68.96 -31.04 16.44
C ASN A 270 -68.17 -30.64 17.69
N THR A 271 -67.22 -31.47 18.11
CA THR A 271 -66.31 -31.18 19.24
C THR A 271 -64.96 -30.67 18.74
N CYS A 272 -64.41 -29.67 19.39
CA CYS A 272 -63.10 -29.11 19.07
C CYS A 272 -61.98 -30.00 19.63
N GLN A 273 -60.87 -30.11 18.89
CA GLN A 273 -59.71 -30.93 19.26
C GLN A 273 -58.49 -30.08 19.66
N CYS A 274 -58.70 -28.80 19.95
CA CYS A 274 -57.65 -27.85 20.28
C CYS A 274 -56.86 -28.27 21.53
N ARG A 275 -55.54 -28.11 21.49
CA ARG A 275 -54.60 -28.39 22.60
C ARG A 275 -54.10 -27.07 23.22
N ASN A 276 -53.41 -27.17 24.35
CA ASN A 276 -52.76 -26.03 25.03
C ASN A 276 -53.69 -24.84 25.31
N GLU A 277 -54.90 -25.15 25.79
CA GLU A 277 -55.94 -24.18 26.16
C GLU A 277 -56.35 -23.22 25.02
N ALA A 278 -56.08 -23.61 23.76
CA ALA A 278 -56.42 -22.80 22.59
C ALA A 278 -57.93 -22.60 22.44
N VAL A 279 -58.31 -21.41 21.99
CA VAL A 279 -59.71 -21.01 21.86
C VAL A 279 -60.27 -21.55 20.55
N CYS A 280 -61.31 -22.37 20.62
CA CYS A 280 -61.97 -22.89 19.44
C CYS A 280 -62.98 -21.89 18.88
N VAL A 281 -62.92 -21.64 17.57
CA VAL A 281 -63.90 -20.79 16.88
C VAL A 281 -65.23 -21.55 16.74
N PRO A 282 -66.33 -21.06 17.33
CA PRO A 282 -67.64 -21.73 17.32
C PRO A 282 -68.19 -22.04 15.92
N MET A 283 -67.83 -21.22 14.92
CA MET A 283 -68.36 -21.34 13.56
C MET A 283 -67.65 -22.43 12.74
N SER A 284 -66.33 -22.56 12.89
CA SER A 284 -65.49 -23.34 11.98
C SER A 284 -64.66 -24.44 12.64
N GLY A 285 -64.59 -24.48 13.97
CA GLY A 285 -63.78 -25.45 14.70
C GLY A 285 -62.27 -25.17 14.67
N ILE A 286 -61.87 -24.06 14.04
CA ILE A 286 -60.47 -23.64 13.96
C ILE A 286 -59.97 -23.31 15.37
N CYS A 287 -58.79 -23.81 15.71
CA CYS A 287 -58.12 -23.52 16.97
C CYS A 287 -57.30 -22.23 16.83
N LEU A 288 -57.63 -21.23 17.65
CA LEU A 288 -56.81 -20.02 17.81
C LEU A 288 -55.76 -20.30 18.87
N CYS A 289 -54.52 -20.49 18.44
CA CYS A 289 -53.45 -20.89 19.34
C CYS A 289 -53.05 -19.77 20.28
N ASN A 290 -52.87 -20.12 21.55
CA ASN A 290 -52.25 -19.24 22.52
C ASN A 290 -50.78 -19.00 22.17
N ALA A 291 -50.20 -17.96 22.77
CA ALA A 291 -48.81 -17.61 22.52
C ALA A 291 -47.87 -18.79 22.84
N GLY A 292 -46.86 -18.98 21.98
CA GLY A 292 -45.92 -20.11 22.08
C GLY A 292 -46.33 -21.36 21.31
N TRP A 293 -47.53 -21.41 20.73
CA TRP A 293 -48.08 -22.58 20.04
C TRP A 293 -48.57 -22.25 18.64
N ARG A 294 -48.48 -23.23 17.74
CA ARG A 294 -48.93 -23.20 16.34
C ARG A 294 -49.46 -24.57 15.91
N GLY A 295 -49.88 -24.64 14.66
CA GLY A 295 -50.44 -25.85 14.06
C GLY A 295 -51.97 -25.87 14.15
N ILE A 296 -52.60 -26.71 13.33
CA ILE A 296 -54.06 -26.76 13.20
C ILE A 296 -54.79 -27.14 14.50
N LEU A 297 -54.10 -27.84 15.41
CA LEU A 297 -54.60 -28.22 16.73
C LEU A 297 -53.91 -27.48 17.88
N CYS A 298 -53.02 -26.53 17.58
CA CYS A 298 -52.22 -25.80 18.57
C CYS A 298 -51.35 -26.69 19.46
N ASP A 299 -50.83 -27.78 18.89
CA ASP A 299 -50.03 -28.82 19.55
C ASP A 299 -48.52 -28.71 19.25
N LEU A 300 -48.14 -27.85 18.31
CA LEU A 300 -46.74 -27.64 17.95
C LEU A 300 -46.18 -26.38 18.62
N PRO A 301 -44.99 -26.43 19.24
CA PRO A 301 -44.36 -25.23 19.76
C PRO A 301 -43.89 -24.32 18.61
N CYS A 302 -43.65 -23.05 18.92
CA CYS A 302 -43.00 -22.14 17.98
C CYS A 302 -41.64 -22.65 17.53
N GLU A 303 -41.34 -22.47 16.25
CA GLU A 303 -39.99 -22.70 15.73
C GLU A 303 -39.04 -21.63 16.27
N LYS A 304 -37.75 -21.96 16.36
CA LYS A 304 -36.73 -21.02 16.84
C LYS A 304 -36.80 -19.73 16.03
N GLY A 305 -36.87 -18.59 16.74
CA GLY A 305 -36.93 -17.26 16.12
C GLY A 305 -38.34 -16.73 15.86
N PHE A 306 -39.39 -17.41 16.35
CA PHE A 306 -40.77 -16.94 16.28
C PHE A 306 -41.48 -17.02 17.64
N TYR A 307 -42.41 -16.11 17.89
CA TYR A 307 -43.15 -16.01 19.15
C TYR A 307 -44.60 -15.53 18.95
N GLY A 308 -45.37 -15.49 20.03
CA GLY A 308 -46.75 -14.99 20.02
C GLY A 308 -47.76 -16.05 19.56
N PRO A 309 -49.05 -15.70 19.47
CA PRO A 309 -50.12 -16.63 19.06
C PRO A 309 -49.91 -17.07 17.62
N ASN A 310 -50.04 -18.37 17.34
CA ASN A 310 -49.72 -18.97 16.04
C ASN A 310 -48.27 -18.76 15.56
N CYS A 311 -47.38 -18.24 16.40
CA CYS A 311 -45.97 -17.98 16.09
C CYS A 311 -45.79 -17.07 14.85
N THR A 312 -46.67 -16.09 14.67
CA THR A 312 -46.62 -15.17 13.52
C THR A 312 -45.58 -14.08 13.69
N GLU A 313 -45.18 -13.78 14.93
CA GLU A 313 -44.24 -12.72 15.22
C GLU A 313 -42.80 -13.23 15.16
N LYS A 314 -41.92 -12.51 14.47
CA LYS A 314 -40.51 -12.86 14.35
C LYS A 314 -39.69 -12.24 15.46
N CYS A 315 -38.85 -13.04 16.11
CA CYS A 315 -37.90 -12.58 17.10
C CYS A 315 -36.79 -11.72 16.46
N LEU A 316 -36.41 -10.64 17.13
CA LEU A 316 -35.39 -9.69 16.67
C LEU A 316 -34.10 -9.75 17.51
N CYS A 317 -33.87 -10.88 18.19
CA CYS A 317 -32.67 -11.11 18.99
C CYS A 317 -31.44 -11.19 18.09
N GLN A 318 -30.36 -10.53 18.51
CA GLN A 318 -29.07 -10.51 17.85
C GLN A 318 -28.04 -11.29 18.69
N ASN A 319 -26.86 -11.53 18.14
CA ASN A 319 -25.72 -12.14 18.85
C ASN A 319 -26.07 -13.44 19.59
N GLU A 320 -26.72 -14.37 18.86
CA GLU A 320 -27.13 -15.69 19.38
C GLU A 320 -28.11 -15.64 20.57
N GLY A 321 -28.76 -14.50 20.80
CA GLY A 321 -29.82 -14.38 21.79
C GLY A 321 -31.00 -15.30 21.49
N VAL A 322 -31.46 -16.02 22.52
CA VAL A 322 -32.60 -16.94 22.43
C VAL A 322 -33.86 -16.19 22.82
N CYS A 323 -34.87 -16.16 21.96
CA CYS A 323 -36.15 -15.54 22.32
C CYS A 323 -37.07 -16.51 23.05
N ASP A 324 -37.80 -15.97 24.01
CA ASP A 324 -38.96 -16.60 24.62
C ASP A 324 -40.08 -16.78 23.57
N SER A 325 -40.57 -18.00 23.39
CA SER A 325 -41.62 -18.30 22.40
C SER A 325 -42.99 -17.72 22.78
N LEU A 326 -43.21 -17.36 24.04
CA LEU A 326 -44.46 -16.80 24.54
C LEU A 326 -44.54 -15.30 24.25
N ASN A 327 -43.51 -14.54 24.65
CA ASN A 327 -43.56 -13.08 24.64
C ASN A 327 -42.48 -12.39 23.79
N GLY A 328 -41.55 -13.15 23.20
CA GLY A 328 -40.52 -12.64 22.31
C GLY A 328 -39.35 -11.95 23.01
N THR A 329 -39.29 -12.01 24.35
CA THR A 329 -38.17 -11.47 25.13
C THR A 329 -36.87 -12.18 24.75
N CYS A 330 -35.83 -11.41 24.48
CA CYS A 330 -34.52 -11.96 24.16
C CYS A 330 -33.71 -12.23 25.44
N TYR A 331 -33.31 -13.49 25.62
CA TYR A 331 -32.30 -13.89 26.60
C TYR A 331 -30.93 -13.88 25.91
N CYS A 332 -30.06 -13.00 26.37
CA CYS A 332 -28.81 -12.71 25.71
C CYS A 332 -27.73 -13.73 26.05
N ALA A 333 -26.96 -14.12 25.04
CA ALA A 333 -25.73 -14.88 25.27
C ALA A 333 -24.75 -14.07 26.16
N PRO A 334 -23.87 -14.73 26.91
CA PRO A 334 -22.86 -14.04 27.73
C PRO A 334 -22.06 -13.02 26.93
N GLY A 335 -21.86 -11.82 27.50
CA GLY A 335 -21.19 -10.71 26.83
C GLY A 335 -22.10 -9.72 26.11
N TYR A 336 -23.42 -9.96 26.10
CA TYR A 336 -24.40 -9.09 25.47
C TYR A 336 -25.55 -8.74 26.43
N LYS A 337 -26.13 -7.54 26.25
CA LYS A 337 -27.29 -7.05 26.98
C LYS A 337 -28.25 -6.24 26.09
N GLY A 338 -29.32 -5.74 26.70
CA GLY A 338 -30.34 -4.95 26.05
C GLY A 338 -31.48 -5.80 25.49
N ILE A 339 -32.60 -5.16 25.18
CA ILE A 339 -33.86 -5.83 24.80
C ILE A 339 -33.77 -6.70 23.53
N ARG A 340 -32.72 -6.51 22.72
CA ARG A 340 -32.44 -7.28 21.50
C ARG A 340 -31.07 -7.96 21.51
N CYS A 341 -30.36 -7.92 22.64
CA CYS A 341 -29.00 -8.47 22.77
C CYS A 341 -27.99 -7.85 21.79
N SER A 342 -28.24 -6.61 21.35
CA SER A 342 -27.39 -5.89 20.41
C SER A 342 -26.24 -5.15 21.08
N GLU A 343 -26.35 -4.88 22.39
CA GLU A 343 -25.34 -4.14 23.13
C GLU A 343 -24.31 -5.11 23.69
N ILE A 344 -23.03 -4.85 23.45
CA ILE A 344 -21.93 -5.56 24.11
C ILE A 344 -21.88 -5.09 25.57
N CYS A 345 -21.42 -5.94 26.49
CA CYS A 345 -21.25 -5.56 27.88
C CYS A 345 -20.37 -4.30 28.01
N PRO A 346 -20.82 -3.30 28.79
CA PRO A 346 -20.03 -2.10 29.02
C PRO A 346 -18.75 -2.45 29.79
N ASN A 347 -17.71 -1.63 29.60
CA ASN A 347 -16.44 -1.77 30.28
C ASN A 347 -16.66 -2.01 31.78
N TRP A 348 -15.91 -2.98 32.34
CA TRP A 348 -15.99 -3.44 33.74
C TRP A 348 -17.12 -4.41 34.09
N THR A 349 -17.89 -4.89 33.12
CA THR A 349 -18.94 -5.91 33.35
C THR A 349 -18.85 -7.05 32.35
N TRP A 350 -19.29 -8.25 32.75
CA TRP A 350 -19.21 -9.46 31.92
C TRP A 350 -20.28 -10.52 32.26
N GLY A 351 -20.40 -11.53 31.39
CA GLY A 351 -21.31 -12.67 31.57
C GLY A 351 -22.72 -12.43 31.03
N GLU A 352 -23.67 -13.27 31.42
CA GLU A 352 -25.06 -13.16 30.98
C GLU A 352 -25.70 -11.85 31.48
N ALA A 353 -26.29 -11.10 30.54
CA ALA A 353 -26.83 -9.76 30.77
C ALA A 353 -25.87 -8.79 31.49
N CYS A 354 -24.56 -9.03 31.44
CA CYS A 354 -23.51 -8.25 32.10
C CYS A 354 -23.67 -8.16 33.63
N SER A 355 -24.15 -9.24 34.24
CA SER A 355 -24.48 -9.27 35.68
C SER A 355 -23.26 -9.34 36.60
N ASN A 356 -22.07 -9.63 36.07
CA ASN A 356 -20.84 -9.76 36.86
C ASN A 356 -19.92 -8.54 36.65
N ASN A 357 -19.24 -8.12 37.71
CA ASN A 357 -18.22 -7.08 37.64
C ASN A 357 -16.83 -7.67 37.40
N CYS A 358 -16.02 -6.96 36.63
CA CYS A 358 -14.62 -7.31 36.41
C CYS A 358 -13.78 -6.90 37.62
N THR A 359 -12.78 -7.73 37.95
CA THR A 359 -11.88 -7.53 39.11
C THR A 359 -10.45 -7.18 38.69
N CYS A 360 -10.26 -6.81 37.42
CA CYS A 360 -8.97 -6.50 36.83
C CYS A 360 -8.40 -5.20 37.40
N GLU A 361 -7.09 -5.15 37.66
CA GLU A 361 -6.39 -3.97 38.15
C GLU A 361 -5.33 -3.48 37.16
N ASN A 362 -4.64 -2.37 37.48
CA ASN A 362 -3.52 -1.80 36.71
C ASN A 362 -3.83 -1.49 35.23
N GLY A 363 -5.01 -0.92 34.96
CA GLY A 363 -5.41 -0.49 33.61
C GLY A 363 -5.73 -1.65 32.65
N ALA A 364 -5.91 -2.87 33.19
CA ALA A 364 -6.38 -4.01 32.43
C ALA A 364 -7.86 -3.88 32.03
N THR A 365 -8.21 -4.48 30.90
CA THR A 365 -9.60 -4.66 30.48
C THR A 365 -10.03 -6.10 30.77
N CYS A 366 -11.34 -6.36 30.78
CA CYS A 366 -11.86 -7.72 30.91
C CYS A 366 -12.58 -8.13 29.63
N ASP A 367 -12.49 -9.41 29.32
CA ASP A 367 -13.30 -10.04 28.29
C ASP A 367 -14.78 -9.98 28.70
N PRO A 368 -15.67 -9.44 27.85
CA PRO A 368 -17.09 -9.24 28.20
C PRO A 368 -17.85 -10.56 28.36
N VAL A 369 -17.35 -11.68 27.81
CA VAL A 369 -18.02 -12.99 27.85
C VAL A 369 -17.65 -13.76 29.13
N SER A 370 -16.36 -13.84 29.43
CA SER A 370 -15.77 -14.70 30.46
C SER A 370 -15.24 -13.96 31.69
N GLY A 371 -15.12 -12.63 31.63
CA GLY A 371 -14.54 -11.81 32.70
C GLY A 371 -13.04 -11.94 32.85
N ALA A 372 -12.38 -12.71 31.98
CA ALA A 372 -10.94 -12.91 32.00
C ALA A 372 -10.23 -11.58 31.73
N CYS A 373 -9.25 -11.23 32.58
CA CYS A 373 -8.52 -10.00 32.43
C CYS A 373 -7.50 -10.07 31.31
N VAL A 374 -7.49 -9.05 30.46
CA VAL A 374 -6.41 -8.75 29.51
C VAL A 374 -5.56 -7.66 30.13
N CYS A 375 -4.39 -8.05 30.62
CA CYS A 375 -3.49 -7.17 31.34
C CYS A 375 -2.83 -6.15 30.42
N ALA A 376 -2.78 -4.92 30.90
CA ALA A 376 -1.99 -3.87 30.28
C ALA A 376 -0.51 -4.27 30.21
N PRO A 377 0.27 -3.71 29.27
CA PRO A 377 1.68 -4.02 29.15
C PRO A 377 2.45 -3.81 30.46
N GLY A 378 3.26 -4.79 30.86
CA GLY A 378 3.99 -4.78 32.14
C GLY A 378 3.34 -5.56 33.28
N TRP A 379 2.12 -6.08 33.08
CA TRP A 379 1.35 -6.78 34.10
C TRP A 379 0.84 -8.15 33.62
N THR A 380 0.66 -9.07 34.57
CA THR A 380 0.18 -10.44 34.36
C THR A 380 -0.56 -10.97 35.60
N GLY A 381 -0.97 -12.23 35.53
CA GLY A 381 -1.81 -12.91 36.51
C GLY A 381 -3.31 -12.71 36.26
N PRO A 382 -4.17 -13.49 36.95
CA PRO A 382 -5.60 -13.57 36.66
C PRO A 382 -6.34 -12.23 36.81
N ASN A 383 -5.87 -11.36 37.70
CA ASN A 383 -6.43 -10.02 37.93
C ASN A 383 -5.45 -8.88 37.55
N CYS A 384 -4.38 -9.20 36.81
CA CYS A 384 -3.38 -8.22 36.37
C CYS A 384 -2.68 -7.44 37.49
N LYS A 385 -2.54 -8.07 38.66
CA LYS A 385 -1.86 -7.52 39.84
C LYS A 385 -0.36 -7.72 39.83
N LEU A 386 0.12 -8.73 39.12
CA LEU A 386 1.51 -9.14 39.19
C LEU A 386 2.30 -8.41 38.09
N PRO A 387 3.47 -7.84 38.39
CA PRO A 387 4.34 -7.32 37.34
C PRO A 387 4.91 -8.46 36.49
N CYS A 388 5.35 -8.16 35.26
CA CYS A 388 6.04 -9.15 34.43
C CYS A 388 7.28 -9.73 35.12
N GLU A 389 7.46 -11.04 34.96
CA GLU A 389 8.68 -11.71 35.40
C GLU A 389 9.88 -11.26 34.57
N LYS A 390 11.08 -11.33 35.16
CA LYS A 390 12.32 -10.89 34.51
C LYS A 390 12.49 -11.60 33.15
N GLY A 391 12.66 -10.81 32.09
CA GLY A 391 12.85 -11.33 30.73
C GLY A 391 11.56 -11.51 29.93
N THR A 392 10.41 -11.05 30.44
CA THR A 392 9.14 -10.98 29.71
C THR A 392 8.59 -9.56 29.68
N TYR A 393 7.81 -9.23 28.64
CA TYR A 393 7.24 -7.90 28.46
C TYR A 393 5.95 -7.89 27.64
N GLY A 394 5.31 -6.72 27.58
CA GLY A 394 4.11 -6.48 26.79
C GLY A 394 2.82 -6.90 27.49
N LYS A 395 1.70 -6.87 26.76
CA LYS A 395 0.39 -7.27 27.30
C LYS A 395 0.45 -8.72 27.79
N ASN A 396 -0.12 -8.99 28.97
CA ASN A 396 -0.03 -10.31 29.62
C ASN A 396 1.39 -10.88 29.75
N CYS A 397 2.44 -10.06 29.62
CA CYS A 397 3.84 -10.49 29.56
C CYS A 397 4.10 -11.58 28.51
N SER A 398 3.37 -11.57 27.40
CA SER A 398 3.39 -12.66 26.42
C SER A 398 4.65 -12.70 25.54
N TYR A 399 5.51 -11.69 25.61
CA TYR A 399 6.72 -11.62 24.79
C TYR A 399 7.97 -11.80 25.65
N HIS A 400 8.96 -12.51 25.11
CA HIS A 400 10.27 -12.67 25.73
C HIS A 400 11.24 -11.62 25.22
N CYS A 401 12.02 -11.06 26.14
CA CYS A 401 13.06 -10.10 25.81
C CYS A 401 14.27 -10.81 25.22
N SER A 402 14.88 -10.21 24.21
CA SER A 402 16.10 -10.73 23.55
C SER A 402 17.37 -10.01 24.04
N CYS A 403 17.32 -9.39 25.21
CA CYS A 403 18.43 -8.62 25.77
C CYS A 403 19.64 -9.52 26.08
N GLN A 404 20.79 -9.18 25.51
CA GLN A 404 22.06 -9.87 25.69
C GLN A 404 22.93 -9.17 26.74
N ASN A 405 24.07 -9.77 27.09
CA ASN A 405 25.10 -9.18 27.95
C ASN A 405 24.61 -8.70 29.32
N GLY A 406 23.60 -9.36 29.89
CA GLY A 406 23.06 -9.03 31.21
C GLY A 406 22.24 -7.74 31.27
N ALA A 407 21.83 -7.20 30.11
CA ALA A 407 20.99 -6.02 30.03
C ALA A 407 19.61 -6.25 30.64
N ARG A 408 19.08 -5.24 31.32
CA ARG A 408 17.79 -5.34 32.01
C ARG A 408 16.68 -5.03 31.02
N CYS A 409 15.74 -5.96 30.86
CA CYS A 409 14.58 -5.73 30.03
C CYS A 409 13.53 -4.85 30.73
N HIS A 410 12.94 -3.92 29.98
CA HIS A 410 11.82 -3.12 30.44
C HIS A 410 10.50 -3.90 30.28
N PRO A 411 9.70 -4.07 31.35
CA PRO A 411 8.56 -4.98 31.36
C PRO A 411 7.38 -4.52 30.48
N VAL A 412 7.32 -3.25 30.09
CA VAL A 412 6.19 -2.70 29.31
C VAL A 412 6.39 -2.90 27.80
N ASP A 413 7.56 -2.52 27.28
CA ASP A 413 7.84 -2.39 25.84
C ASP A 413 8.97 -3.31 25.36
N GLY A 414 9.65 -4.00 26.27
CA GLY A 414 10.70 -4.96 25.95
C GLY A 414 12.04 -4.32 25.60
N SER A 415 12.16 -3.00 25.78
CA SER A 415 13.41 -2.29 25.53
C SER A 415 14.52 -2.77 26.47
N CYS A 416 15.72 -2.93 25.93
CA CYS A 416 16.87 -3.39 26.69
C CYS A 416 17.67 -2.20 27.23
N ASP A 417 17.85 -2.18 28.54
CA ASP A 417 18.67 -1.19 29.22
C ASP A 417 20.11 -1.71 29.31
N CYS A 418 20.95 -1.33 28.35
CA CYS A 418 22.28 -1.90 28.18
C CYS A 418 23.23 -1.50 29.31
N LEU A 419 24.10 -2.42 29.69
CA LEU A 419 25.19 -2.12 30.63
C LEU A 419 26.26 -1.25 29.97
N PRO A 420 27.10 -0.53 30.74
CA PRO A 420 28.18 0.29 30.19
C PRO A 420 29.10 -0.48 29.24
N GLY A 421 29.36 0.08 28.06
CA GLY A 421 30.17 -0.54 27.00
C GLY A 421 29.37 -1.24 25.90
N TYR A 422 28.06 -1.37 26.05
CA TYR A 422 27.16 -2.02 25.09
C TYR A 422 26.05 -1.07 24.61
N GLN A 423 25.60 -1.29 23.38
CA GLN A 423 24.52 -0.57 22.70
C GLN A 423 23.77 -1.52 21.74
N GLY A 424 22.84 -0.96 20.96
CA GLY A 424 21.93 -1.73 20.11
C GLY A 424 20.64 -2.06 20.85
N THR A 425 19.60 -2.41 20.09
CA THR A 425 18.27 -2.70 20.64
C THR A 425 18.25 -3.95 21.54
N THR A 426 19.19 -4.87 21.31
CA THR A 426 19.39 -6.10 22.09
C THR A 426 20.64 -6.07 22.98
N CYS A 427 21.37 -4.96 23.03
CA CYS A 427 22.61 -4.82 23.81
C CYS A 427 23.71 -5.83 23.46
N ASP A 428 23.71 -6.35 22.25
CA ASP A 428 24.68 -7.29 21.68
C ASP A 428 25.86 -6.59 21.00
N GLU A 429 25.73 -5.30 20.70
CA GLU A 429 26.78 -4.50 20.08
C GLU A 429 27.63 -3.78 21.12
N PHE A 430 28.93 -3.60 20.83
CA PHE A 430 29.83 -2.77 21.64
C PHE A 430 29.69 -1.28 21.27
N CYS A 431 30.04 -0.38 22.20
CA CYS A 431 30.16 1.04 21.87
C CYS A 431 31.11 1.27 20.70
N LEU A 432 30.66 2.03 19.70
CA LEU A 432 31.49 2.48 18.60
C LEU A 432 32.63 3.38 19.08
N ALA A 433 33.70 3.45 18.29
CA ALA A 433 34.84 4.30 18.61
C ALA A 433 34.40 5.77 18.73
N GLY A 434 34.56 6.35 19.91
CA GLY A 434 34.17 7.74 20.19
C GLY A 434 33.02 7.88 21.19
N THR A 435 32.41 6.79 21.63
CA THR A 435 31.35 6.81 22.65
C THR A 435 31.63 5.84 23.80
N TRP A 436 31.03 6.09 24.97
CA TRP A 436 31.24 5.28 26.17
C TRP A 436 30.09 5.36 27.18
N GLY A 437 30.11 4.43 28.14
CA GLY A 437 29.17 4.38 29.25
C GLY A 437 27.90 3.60 28.90
N LYS A 438 26.88 3.75 29.74
CA LYS A 438 25.59 3.06 29.59
C LYS A 438 24.90 3.48 28.29
N ASN A 439 24.44 2.51 27.49
CA ASN A 439 23.88 2.73 26.15
C ASN A 439 24.78 3.58 25.23
N CYS A 440 26.08 3.72 25.55
CA CYS A 440 27.05 4.52 24.81
C CYS A 440 26.65 6.00 24.61
N TYR A 441 25.87 6.59 25.53
CA TYR A 441 25.38 7.97 25.38
C TYR A 441 26.44 9.05 25.57
N ASN A 442 27.57 8.75 26.21
CA ASN A 442 28.61 9.75 26.45
C ASN A 442 29.61 9.78 25.31
N ASN A 443 29.95 10.97 24.84
CA ASN A 443 31.00 11.15 23.84
C ASN A 443 32.39 11.16 24.50
N CYS A 444 33.35 10.52 23.84
CA CYS A 444 34.74 10.54 24.23
C CYS A 444 35.39 11.86 23.81
N THR A 445 36.17 12.44 24.71
CA THR A 445 36.86 13.73 24.51
C THR A 445 38.37 13.59 24.30
N CYS A 446 38.83 12.36 24.07
CA CYS A 446 40.25 12.04 23.87
C CYS A 446 40.79 12.76 22.63
N ALA A 447 41.80 13.60 22.83
CA ALA A 447 42.48 14.32 21.76
C ALA A 447 43.70 13.55 21.24
N ASN A 448 44.29 14.03 20.14
CA ASN A 448 45.59 13.59 19.62
C ASN A 448 45.71 12.07 19.40
N GLY A 449 44.66 11.46 18.87
CA GLY A 449 44.63 10.03 18.56
C GLY A 449 44.54 9.11 19.79
N GLY A 450 44.17 9.64 20.97
CA GLY A 450 43.93 8.84 22.17
C GLY A 450 42.71 7.93 22.02
N ARG A 451 42.84 6.66 22.42
CA ARG A 451 41.74 5.68 22.36
C ARG A 451 40.95 5.68 23.67
N CYS A 452 39.65 5.89 23.58
CA CYS A 452 38.74 5.90 24.72
C CYS A 452 38.35 4.48 25.14
N ASN A 453 38.22 4.24 26.45
CA ASN A 453 37.65 3.00 26.97
C ASN A 453 36.11 3.05 26.84
N PRO A 454 35.48 2.07 26.17
CA PRO A 454 34.04 2.07 25.91
C PRO A 454 33.16 1.96 27.17
N ILE A 455 33.71 1.48 28.29
CA ILE A 455 32.96 1.30 29.54
C ILE A 455 32.94 2.58 30.37
N ASN A 456 34.10 3.23 30.55
CA ASN A 456 34.29 4.31 31.54
C ASN A 456 34.87 5.61 30.97
N GLY A 457 35.08 5.68 29.65
CA GLY A 457 35.49 6.92 28.98
C GLY A 457 36.95 7.32 29.17
N ILE A 458 37.74 6.53 29.90
CA ILE A 458 39.15 6.87 30.19
C ILE A 458 39.97 6.80 28.90
N CYS A 459 40.71 7.86 28.62
CA CYS A 459 41.55 7.95 27.44
C CYS A 459 42.90 7.24 27.63
N SER A 460 43.21 6.33 26.72
CA SER A 460 44.54 5.77 26.53
C SER A 460 45.31 6.60 25.50
N CYS A 461 46.20 7.47 25.98
CA CYS A 461 46.94 8.40 25.12
C CYS A 461 47.95 7.69 24.21
N SER A 462 48.10 8.23 23.01
CA SER A 462 49.15 7.88 22.07
C SER A 462 50.51 8.37 22.58
N PRO A 463 51.65 7.82 22.09
CA PRO A 463 52.98 8.29 22.46
C PRO A 463 53.12 9.81 22.31
N GLY A 464 53.87 10.45 23.22
CA GLY A 464 54.06 11.92 23.22
C GLY A 464 52.98 12.73 23.94
N TRP A 465 51.90 12.09 24.38
CA TRP A 465 50.76 12.74 25.03
C TRP A 465 50.41 12.11 26.39
N GLN A 466 49.94 12.93 27.31
CA GLN A 466 49.47 12.58 28.65
C GLN A 466 48.26 13.44 29.07
N GLY A 467 47.81 13.26 30.31
CA GLY A 467 46.59 13.87 30.84
C GLY A 467 45.35 13.02 30.57
N SER A 468 44.27 13.28 31.32
CA SER A 468 43.03 12.49 31.25
C SER A 468 42.32 12.52 29.89
N GLN A 469 42.59 13.55 29.08
CA GLN A 469 42.06 13.73 27.73
C GLN A 469 43.14 13.72 26.63
N CYS A 470 44.40 13.38 26.96
CA CYS A 470 45.50 13.32 26.00
C CYS A 470 45.83 14.64 25.28
N ARG A 471 45.57 15.77 25.95
CA ARG A 471 45.84 17.13 25.43
C ARG A 471 47.20 17.68 25.82
N GLU A 472 47.84 17.09 26.82
CA GLU A 472 49.11 17.57 27.36
C GLU A 472 50.26 16.85 26.66
N ARG A 473 51.24 17.59 26.13
CA ARG A 473 52.48 16.99 25.63
C ARG A 473 53.33 16.47 26.78
N CYS A 474 54.19 15.48 26.51
CA CYS A 474 55.19 15.04 27.47
C CYS A 474 56.07 16.19 27.94
N THR A 475 56.36 16.20 29.24
CA THR A 475 57.28 17.18 29.84
C THR A 475 58.71 16.92 29.34
N LYS A 476 59.53 17.99 29.30
CA LYS A 476 60.91 17.93 28.82
C LYS A 476 61.67 16.77 29.48
N GLY A 477 62.28 15.91 28.66
CA GLY A 477 63.06 14.75 29.11
C GLY A 477 62.25 13.44 29.28
N THR A 478 60.96 13.42 28.94
CA THR A 478 60.14 12.21 28.94
C THR A 478 59.51 11.94 27.57
N TYR A 479 59.28 10.67 27.25
CA TYR A 479 58.74 10.26 25.95
C TYR A 479 57.91 8.96 26.03
N GLY A 480 57.26 8.62 24.92
CA GLY A 480 56.50 7.38 24.77
C GLY A 480 55.07 7.47 25.30
N LYS A 481 54.38 6.32 25.38
CA LYS A 481 52.97 6.25 25.80
C LYS A 481 52.81 6.72 27.26
N PHE A 482 51.94 7.70 27.49
CA PHE A 482 51.77 8.37 28.78
C PHE A 482 53.06 8.96 29.37
N CYS A 483 54.07 9.26 28.54
CA CYS A 483 55.33 9.90 28.98
C CYS A 483 56.09 9.14 30.08
N LYS A 484 55.92 7.81 30.15
CA LYS A 484 56.53 6.98 31.20
C LYS A 484 58.02 6.71 31.00
N LYS A 485 58.56 6.94 29.79
CA LYS A 485 59.98 6.69 29.50
C LYS A 485 60.78 7.99 29.63
N ARG A 486 62.03 7.91 30.07
CA ARG A 486 62.95 9.06 30.18
C ARG A 486 63.97 9.07 29.05
N CYS A 487 64.20 10.26 28.49
CA CYS A 487 65.20 10.48 27.46
C CYS A 487 66.62 10.37 28.03
N LYS A 488 67.57 9.91 27.21
CA LYS A 488 68.98 9.76 27.59
C LYS A 488 69.90 10.82 26.94
N CYS A 489 69.31 11.81 26.28
CA CYS A 489 70.02 12.88 25.58
C CYS A 489 71.01 13.59 26.51
N ARG A 490 72.24 13.78 26.05
CA ARG A 490 73.33 14.49 26.72
C ARG A 490 73.62 15.82 26.02
N ASN A 491 74.52 16.61 26.57
CA ASN A 491 74.92 17.92 26.04
C ASN A 491 73.71 18.80 25.71
N GLU A 492 72.71 18.75 26.59
CA GLU A 492 71.56 19.64 26.53
C GLU A 492 70.71 19.43 25.24
N ALA A 493 70.87 18.29 24.54
CA ALA A 493 70.14 17.98 23.31
C ALA A 493 68.63 17.87 23.52
N GLU A 494 67.87 18.28 22.51
CA GLU A 494 66.41 18.28 22.56
C GLU A 494 65.87 16.86 22.35
N CYS A 495 64.99 16.41 23.25
CA CYS A 495 64.40 15.08 23.15
C CYS A 495 63.04 15.13 22.45
N ASN A 496 62.86 14.26 21.46
CA ASN A 496 61.59 14.03 20.82
C ASN A 496 60.61 13.33 21.80
N PRO A 497 59.47 13.95 22.14
CA PRO A 497 58.52 13.41 23.11
C PRO A 497 57.80 12.13 22.63
N PHE A 498 57.82 11.84 21.33
CA PHE A 498 57.13 10.68 20.76
C PHE A 498 57.95 9.39 20.90
N ASP A 499 59.21 9.41 20.47
CA ASP A 499 60.06 8.22 20.34
C ASP A 499 61.35 8.28 21.18
N GLY A 500 61.65 9.42 21.81
CA GLY A 500 62.80 9.58 22.69
C GLY A 500 64.12 9.83 21.97
N THR A 501 64.10 10.06 20.66
CA THR A 501 65.27 10.44 19.86
C THR A 501 65.80 11.81 20.27
N CYS A 502 67.12 12.00 20.14
CA CYS A 502 67.80 13.23 20.53
C CYS A 502 68.22 14.02 19.29
N THR A 503 67.88 15.29 19.24
CA THR A 503 68.38 16.23 18.24
C THR A 503 69.60 16.93 18.81
N CYS A 504 70.78 16.62 18.27
CA CYS A 504 72.05 17.16 18.78
C CYS A 504 72.24 18.61 18.35
N ARG A 505 72.69 19.45 19.30
CA ARG A 505 73.10 20.82 19.02
C ARG A 505 74.39 20.84 18.20
N SER A 506 74.70 21.98 17.60
CA SER A 506 75.90 22.16 16.78
C SER A 506 77.18 21.76 17.52
N GLY A 507 78.03 20.98 16.87
CA GLY A 507 79.27 20.46 17.45
C GLY A 507 79.15 19.08 18.10
N PHE A 508 77.95 18.50 18.16
CA PHE A 508 77.72 17.17 18.72
C PHE A 508 76.93 16.25 17.78
N MET A 509 77.22 14.96 17.87
CA MET A 509 76.62 13.86 17.11
C MET A 509 76.40 12.63 18.02
N GLY A 510 75.71 11.63 17.50
CA GLY A 510 75.44 10.37 18.19
C GLY A 510 73.99 10.29 18.63
N THR A 511 73.50 9.07 18.88
CA THR A 511 72.07 8.83 19.20
C THR A 511 71.61 9.47 20.52
N ILE A 512 72.56 9.80 21.40
CA ILE A 512 72.33 10.55 22.63
C ILE A 512 73.13 11.86 22.71
N CYS A 513 73.73 12.29 21.59
CA CYS A 513 74.47 13.55 21.48
C CYS A 513 75.67 13.67 22.42
N ASP A 514 76.39 12.57 22.64
CA ASP A 514 77.55 12.48 23.52
C ASP A 514 78.89 12.55 22.79
N GLN A 515 78.88 12.52 21.45
CA GLN A 515 80.09 12.59 20.62
C GLN A 515 80.25 14.00 20.08
N ILE A 516 81.49 14.48 19.96
CA ILE A 516 81.83 15.74 19.27
C ILE A 516 81.92 15.50 17.75
N CYS A 517 81.78 16.55 16.94
CA CYS A 517 81.90 16.39 15.48
C CYS A 517 83.31 15.93 15.07
N PRO A 518 83.40 15.00 14.10
CA PRO A 518 84.67 14.61 13.51
C PRO A 518 85.29 15.78 12.71
N ASP A 519 86.61 15.76 12.59
CA ASP A 519 87.39 16.81 11.92
C ASP A 519 86.83 17.14 10.53
N GLY A 520 86.72 18.44 10.23
CA GLY A 520 86.19 18.94 8.96
C GLY A 520 84.66 19.00 8.87
N THR A 521 83.93 18.66 9.93
CA THR A 521 82.46 18.78 9.98
C THR A 521 81.98 19.62 11.17
N TRP A 522 80.82 20.27 11.00
CA TRP A 522 80.22 21.13 12.02
C TRP A 522 78.70 21.19 11.87
N GLY A 523 78.02 21.98 12.70
CA GLY A 523 76.56 22.13 12.66
C GLY A 523 75.80 21.03 13.41
N MET A 524 74.47 21.06 13.38
CA MET A 524 73.63 20.10 14.09
C MET A 524 73.83 18.69 13.54
N ASN A 525 74.06 17.72 14.44
CA ASN A 525 74.45 16.35 14.08
C ASN A 525 75.67 16.27 13.12
N CYS A 526 76.52 17.31 13.07
CA CYS A 526 77.72 17.37 12.23
C CYS A 526 77.45 17.21 10.73
N SER A 527 76.30 17.74 10.29
CA SER A 527 75.81 17.56 8.91
C SER A 527 76.46 18.53 7.91
N GLU A 528 77.17 19.56 8.39
CA GLU A 528 77.81 20.57 7.56
C GLU A 528 79.31 20.30 7.42
N ILE A 529 79.87 20.64 6.26
CA ILE A 529 81.31 20.46 5.96
C ILE A 529 82.02 21.82 6.09
N CYS A 530 83.20 21.83 6.71
CA CYS A 530 84.04 23.02 6.81
C CYS A 530 84.78 23.30 5.50
N LEU A 531 84.82 24.56 5.05
CA LEU A 531 85.46 24.99 3.80
C LEU A 531 86.86 25.58 4.02
N CYS A 532 87.60 25.04 4.99
CA CYS A 532 88.92 25.56 5.36
C CYS A 532 90.00 25.06 4.38
N GLU A 533 90.78 25.98 3.81
CA GLU A 533 91.87 25.67 2.88
C GLU A 533 93.26 25.83 3.53
N ASN A 534 94.31 25.37 2.85
CA ASN A 534 95.72 25.54 3.25
C ASN A 534 96.09 25.01 4.65
N GLY A 535 95.48 23.88 5.04
CA GLY A 535 95.78 23.20 6.31
C GLY A 535 95.31 23.98 7.54
N ALA A 536 94.18 24.69 7.43
CA ALA A 536 93.53 25.38 8.53
C ALA A 536 92.61 24.45 9.33
N ASP A 537 92.63 24.57 10.66
CA ASP A 537 91.81 23.76 11.56
C ASP A 537 90.37 24.31 11.63
N CYS A 538 89.36 23.43 11.63
CA CYS A 538 87.96 23.84 11.74
C CYS A 538 87.42 23.70 13.16
N LEU A 539 86.71 24.72 13.65
CA LEU A 539 86.00 24.65 14.93
C LEU A 539 84.68 23.83 14.80
N PRO A 540 84.53 22.70 15.52
CA PRO A 540 83.34 21.83 15.43
C PRO A 540 82.00 22.51 15.75
N SER A 541 82.03 23.54 16.61
CA SER A 541 80.82 24.24 17.08
C SER A 541 80.30 25.30 16.13
N THR A 542 81.16 25.94 15.35
CA THR A 542 80.82 27.11 14.52
C THR A 542 81.21 26.99 13.05
N GLY A 543 82.03 26.01 12.67
CA GLY A 543 82.53 25.86 11.30
C GLY A 543 83.64 26.83 10.89
N ASN A 544 84.08 27.69 11.81
CA ASN A 544 85.09 28.72 11.50
C ASN A 544 86.49 28.12 11.36
N CYS A 545 87.24 28.64 10.39
CA CYS A 545 88.61 28.20 10.11
C CYS A 545 89.64 28.98 10.94
N ILE A 546 90.58 28.25 11.52
CA ILE A 546 91.75 28.80 12.21
C ILE A 546 92.93 28.70 11.25
N CYS A 547 93.32 29.84 10.66
CA CYS A 547 94.34 29.86 9.61
C CYS A 547 95.74 29.51 10.11
N SER A 548 96.44 28.69 9.32
CA SER A 548 97.87 28.43 9.46
C SER A 548 98.70 29.70 9.15
N PRO A 549 99.91 29.88 9.74
CA PRO A 549 100.75 31.06 9.52
C PRO A 549 101.05 31.31 8.03
N GLY A 550 100.97 32.57 7.58
CA GLY A 550 101.12 32.95 6.17
C GLY A 550 99.82 33.06 5.39
N TRP A 551 98.69 32.70 6.02
CA TRP A 551 97.35 32.74 5.43
C TRP A 551 96.35 33.53 6.29
N LYS A 552 95.36 34.14 5.65
CA LYS A 552 94.26 34.88 6.26
C LYS A 552 92.96 34.73 5.46
N GLY A 553 91.86 35.26 5.98
CA GLY A 553 90.53 35.18 5.37
C GLY A 553 89.66 34.10 6.00
N GLU A 554 88.35 34.13 5.76
CA GLU A 554 87.36 33.26 6.41
C GLU A 554 87.58 31.77 6.09
N ALA A 555 88.04 31.46 4.88
CA ALA A 555 88.44 30.12 4.43
C ALA A 555 89.96 29.89 4.46
N CYS A 556 90.75 30.84 4.97
CA CYS A 556 92.22 30.77 5.01
C CYS A 556 92.89 30.60 3.63
N ASN A 557 92.29 31.19 2.59
CA ASN A 557 92.74 31.10 1.20
C ASN A 557 93.57 32.29 0.71
N ILE A 558 93.76 33.33 1.53
CA ILE A 558 94.50 34.55 1.16
C ILE A 558 95.91 34.49 1.74
N SER A 559 96.94 34.46 0.88
CA SER A 559 98.34 34.52 1.32
C SER A 559 98.74 35.92 1.81
N CYS A 560 99.68 36.02 2.75
CA CYS A 560 100.23 37.31 3.17
C CYS A 560 100.98 38.02 2.04
N ASN A 561 100.85 39.35 1.99
CA ASN A 561 101.49 40.19 0.98
C ASN A 561 103.02 40.22 1.23
N ASN A 562 103.81 40.63 0.23
CA ASN A 562 105.29 40.66 0.28
C ASN A 562 105.92 41.40 1.48
N ASN A 563 105.13 42.19 2.22
CA ASN A 563 105.59 42.99 3.35
C ASN A 563 105.01 42.51 4.68
N THR A 564 104.23 41.44 4.73
CA THR A 564 103.66 40.90 5.98
C THR A 564 103.77 39.40 6.09
N TYR A 565 103.80 38.89 7.33
CA TYR A 565 103.96 37.46 7.61
C TYR A 565 103.33 37.02 8.93
N GLY A 566 103.29 35.70 9.16
CA GLY A 566 102.76 35.09 10.37
C GLY A 566 101.25 34.82 10.32
N LYS A 567 100.67 34.41 11.45
CA LYS A 567 99.22 34.12 11.54
C LYS A 567 98.42 35.40 11.22
N ASN A 568 97.41 35.28 10.35
CA ASN A 568 96.61 36.40 9.86
C ASN A 568 97.40 37.57 9.22
N CYS A 569 98.68 37.39 8.90
CA CYS A 569 99.55 38.41 8.33
C CYS A 569 99.77 39.66 9.21
N GLU A 570 99.76 39.48 10.53
CA GLU A 570 99.85 40.59 11.49
C GLU A 570 101.26 41.19 11.63
N ASN A 571 102.32 40.47 11.22
CA ASN A 571 103.69 40.94 11.36
C ASN A 571 104.20 41.57 10.06
N ILE A 572 105.11 42.55 10.14
CA ILE A 572 105.65 43.30 8.98
C ILE A 572 107.10 42.87 8.70
N CYS A 573 107.43 42.66 7.41
CA CYS A 573 108.79 42.39 6.94
C CYS A 573 109.60 43.67 6.73
N LEU A 574 110.86 43.71 7.19
CA LEU A 574 111.74 44.90 7.13
C LEU A 574 112.91 44.77 6.14
N CYS A 575 112.80 43.86 5.17
CA CYS A 575 113.86 43.55 4.20
C CYS A 575 114.32 44.80 3.42
N LYS A 576 115.63 45.01 3.34
CA LYS A 576 116.28 46.13 2.63
C LYS A 576 116.95 45.65 1.33
N ASN A 577 117.38 46.59 0.49
CA ASN A 577 118.17 46.33 -0.72
C ASN A 577 117.53 45.35 -1.74
N GLY A 578 116.19 45.43 -1.88
CA GLY A 578 115.43 44.64 -2.86
C GLY A 578 115.24 43.16 -2.47
N ALA A 579 115.51 42.78 -1.22
CA ALA A 579 115.33 41.43 -0.71
C ALA A 579 113.84 41.05 -0.55
N MET A 580 113.47 39.84 -0.97
CA MET A 580 112.09 39.33 -0.86
C MET A 580 111.83 38.69 0.51
N CYS A 581 110.64 38.93 1.07
CA CYS A 581 110.22 38.36 2.35
C CYS A 581 109.46 37.03 2.20
N ASN A 582 109.73 36.07 3.09
CA ASN A 582 108.90 34.88 3.24
C ASN A 582 107.61 35.21 4.03
N HIS A 583 106.46 35.00 3.39
CA HIS A 583 105.13 35.30 3.92
C HIS A 583 104.72 34.46 5.14
N ALA A 584 105.35 33.32 5.42
CA ALA A 584 105.02 32.50 6.59
C ALA A 584 105.82 32.91 7.83
N ASN A 585 107.11 33.18 7.69
CA ASN A 585 108.05 33.34 8.82
C ASN A 585 108.88 34.64 8.82
N GLY A 586 108.72 35.51 7.81
CA GLY A 586 109.32 36.85 7.82
C GLY A 586 110.78 36.93 7.38
N PHE A 587 111.37 35.82 6.93
CA PHE A 587 112.79 35.78 6.54
C PHE A 587 113.06 36.54 5.23
N CYS A 588 114.10 37.37 5.22
CA CYS A 588 114.54 38.15 4.05
C CYS A 588 115.60 37.41 3.23
N ASN A 589 115.35 37.17 1.95
CA ASN A 589 116.35 36.57 1.06
C ASN A 589 117.17 37.65 0.33
N CYS A 590 118.44 37.82 0.73
CA CYS A 590 119.27 38.93 0.27
C CYS A 590 119.75 38.80 -1.19
N THR A 591 119.80 39.94 -1.88
CA THR A 591 120.37 40.08 -3.22
C THR A 591 121.90 40.02 -3.19
N GLY A 592 122.54 39.81 -4.34
CA GLY A 592 124.00 39.57 -4.45
C GLY A 592 124.85 40.72 -3.88
N GLY A 593 125.82 40.40 -3.01
CA GLY A 593 126.66 41.39 -2.35
C GLY A 593 126.21 41.80 -0.94
N PHE A 594 125.04 41.32 -0.49
CA PHE A 594 124.48 41.65 0.82
C PHE A 594 124.18 40.41 1.68
N LYS A 595 124.30 40.55 3.00
CA LYS A 595 123.94 39.59 4.06
C LYS A 595 123.28 40.32 5.25
N GLY A 596 122.89 39.56 6.27
CA GLY A 596 122.18 40.07 7.45
C GLY A 596 120.69 39.72 7.41
N THR A 597 120.03 39.72 8.58
CA THR A 597 118.63 39.29 8.72
C THR A 597 117.63 40.17 7.96
N ILE A 598 118.02 41.42 7.66
CA ILE A 598 117.27 42.36 6.83
C ILE A 598 118.04 42.78 5.56
N CYS A 599 119.14 42.10 5.23
CA CYS A 599 119.94 42.35 4.02
C CYS A 599 120.59 43.74 3.93
N ASP A 600 121.04 44.27 5.06
CA ASP A 600 121.65 45.59 5.24
C ASP A 600 123.18 45.58 5.27
N GLN A 601 123.81 44.40 5.43
CA GLN A 601 125.26 44.27 5.53
C GLN A 601 125.89 43.88 4.18
N ILE A 602 127.09 44.39 3.86
CA ILE A 602 127.81 44.09 2.61
C ILE A 602 128.75 42.88 2.81
N CYS A 603 129.03 42.11 1.76
CA CYS A 603 129.99 41.01 1.81
C CYS A 603 131.43 41.48 2.09
N THR A 604 132.15 40.69 2.88
CA THR A 604 133.58 40.90 3.16
C THR A 604 134.44 40.42 2.00
N HIS A 605 135.67 40.93 1.87
CA HIS A 605 136.59 40.73 0.73
C HIS A 605 136.92 39.28 0.36
N ASP A 606 136.54 38.31 1.19
CA ASP A 606 136.74 36.86 0.96
C ASP A 606 135.46 36.14 0.52
N THR A 607 134.34 36.85 0.40
CA THR A 607 133.02 36.25 0.11
C THR A 607 132.21 37.07 -0.88
N TRP A 608 131.35 36.41 -1.65
CA TRP A 608 130.54 37.03 -2.67
C TRP A 608 129.19 36.33 -2.89
N GLY A 609 128.31 36.96 -3.66
CA GLY A 609 126.99 36.42 -4.02
C GLY A 609 125.87 36.74 -3.01
N PRO A 610 124.65 36.22 -3.22
CA PRO A 610 123.50 36.50 -2.35
C PRO A 610 123.70 35.87 -0.96
N ASN A 611 123.46 36.65 0.09
CA ASN A 611 123.79 36.28 1.48
C ASN A 611 125.29 36.00 1.72
N CYS A 612 126.19 36.42 0.80
CA CYS A 612 127.64 36.23 0.89
C CYS A 612 128.08 34.78 1.10
N LYS A 613 127.34 33.82 0.52
CA LYS A 613 127.58 32.38 0.74
C LYS A 613 128.80 31.83 0.01
N ASN A 614 129.25 32.47 -1.07
CA ASN A 614 130.36 31.96 -1.87
C ASN A 614 131.67 32.55 -1.39
N SER A 615 132.74 31.76 -1.33
CA SER A 615 134.09 32.24 -0.98
C SER A 615 134.90 32.60 -2.22
N CYS A 616 135.84 33.52 -2.05
CA CYS A 616 136.75 33.94 -3.12
C CYS A 616 137.98 33.03 -3.20
N SER A 617 138.38 32.70 -4.43
CA SER A 617 139.43 31.70 -4.72
C SER A 617 140.68 32.33 -5.35
N CYS A 618 140.99 33.55 -4.96
CA CYS A 618 142.13 34.30 -5.50
C CYS A 618 143.41 33.91 -4.77
N ASN A 619 144.48 33.58 -5.51
CA ASN A 619 145.77 33.19 -4.95
C ASN A 619 146.76 34.37 -4.91
N ASN A 620 147.90 34.16 -4.25
CA ASN A 620 149.01 35.11 -4.18
C ASN A 620 148.61 36.52 -3.70
N ASN A 621 147.78 36.55 -2.65
CA ASN A 621 147.32 37.75 -1.94
C ASN A 621 146.43 38.70 -2.78
N ALA A 622 145.76 38.17 -3.81
CA ALA A 622 144.77 38.87 -4.61
C ALA A 622 143.38 38.95 -3.93
N THR A 623 142.65 40.06 -4.11
CA THR A 623 141.28 40.24 -3.58
C THR A 623 140.23 40.05 -4.67
N CYS A 624 138.97 39.79 -4.27
CA CYS A 624 137.87 39.55 -5.21
C CYS A 624 136.73 40.59 -5.11
N SER A 625 135.90 40.64 -6.16
CA SER A 625 134.65 41.42 -6.14
C SER A 625 133.57 40.76 -5.24
N PRO A 626 132.94 41.51 -4.30
CA PRO A 626 131.92 40.99 -3.37
C PRO A 626 130.58 40.63 -4.04
N ILE A 627 130.37 41.00 -5.31
CA ILE A 627 129.13 40.70 -6.03
C ILE A 627 129.25 39.39 -6.82
N ASN A 628 130.39 39.17 -7.49
CA ASN A 628 130.57 38.11 -8.49
C ASN A 628 131.89 37.32 -8.38
N GLY A 629 132.77 37.63 -7.41
CA GLY A 629 133.93 36.81 -7.07
C GLY A 629 135.16 36.91 -7.98
N THR A 630 135.25 37.90 -8.88
CA THR A 630 136.41 38.08 -9.79
C THR A 630 137.66 38.61 -9.09
N CYS A 631 138.84 38.04 -9.35
CA CYS A 631 140.13 38.34 -8.69
C CYS A 631 140.95 39.48 -9.31
N PHE A 632 141.68 40.24 -8.47
CA PHE A 632 142.62 41.30 -8.87
C PHE A 632 144.07 40.97 -8.47
N CYS A 633 144.96 40.67 -9.44
CA CYS A 633 146.29 40.06 -9.21
C CYS A 633 147.43 41.02 -8.83
N SER A 634 148.35 40.55 -7.98
CA SER A 634 149.59 41.25 -7.59
C SER A 634 150.75 41.08 -8.59
N ALA A 635 151.82 41.89 -8.48
CA ALA A 635 152.97 41.92 -9.40
C ALA A 635 153.72 40.59 -9.49
N GLY A 636 154.12 40.18 -10.69
CA GLY A 636 154.77 38.89 -10.97
C GLY A 636 153.79 37.75 -11.29
N TRP A 637 152.47 38.00 -11.21
CA TRP A 637 151.43 36.99 -11.41
C TRP A 637 150.31 37.46 -12.33
N LYS A 638 149.76 36.53 -13.13
CA LYS A 638 148.61 36.70 -14.03
C LYS A 638 147.62 35.54 -13.90
N GLY A 639 146.49 35.62 -14.59
CA GLY A 639 145.47 34.56 -14.67
C GLY A 639 144.23 34.81 -13.81
N ARG A 640 143.15 34.05 -14.06
CA ARG A 640 141.83 34.25 -13.43
C ARG A 640 141.86 34.13 -11.90
N PHE A 641 142.79 33.32 -11.38
CA PHE A 641 142.99 33.11 -9.95
C PHE A 641 144.34 33.66 -9.47
N CYS A 642 145.05 34.42 -10.29
CA CYS A 642 146.33 35.06 -9.94
C CYS A 642 147.43 34.07 -9.54
N ASP A 643 147.48 32.92 -10.19
CA ASP A 643 148.32 31.76 -9.88
C ASP A 643 149.40 31.46 -10.95
N ILE A 644 149.42 32.20 -12.05
CA ILE A 644 150.36 31.97 -13.16
C ILE A 644 151.50 32.99 -13.06
N PRO A 645 152.78 32.58 -12.91
CA PRO A 645 153.90 33.51 -12.82
C PRO A 645 154.22 34.15 -14.18
N CYS A 646 154.89 35.32 -14.16
CA CYS A 646 155.36 35.97 -15.38
C CYS A 646 156.50 35.21 -16.07
N ASP A 647 156.48 35.21 -17.40
CA ASP A 647 157.47 34.54 -18.24
C ASP A 647 158.81 35.31 -18.22
N ASN A 648 159.94 34.63 -18.48
CA ASN A 648 161.33 35.16 -18.34
C ASN A 648 161.68 36.42 -19.17
N ARG A 649 160.75 36.97 -19.93
CA ARG A 649 160.89 38.22 -20.68
C ARG A 649 159.91 39.29 -20.23
N THR A 650 159.06 39.04 -19.25
CA THR A 650 158.01 39.95 -18.80
C THR A 650 157.94 40.06 -17.28
N TYR A 651 157.56 41.21 -16.76
CA TYR A 651 157.46 41.47 -15.33
C TYR A 651 156.30 42.44 -15.00
N GLY A 652 156.05 42.72 -13.71
CA GLY A 652 154.98 43.64 -13.25
C GLY A 652 153.61 42.98 -12.97
N THR A 653 152.60 43.78 -12.63
CA THR A 653 151.21 43.30 -12.36
C THR A 653 150.57 42.74 -13.62
N ASN A 654 150.02 41.52 -13.54
CA ASN A 654 149.55 40.77 -14.71
C ASN A 654 150.60 40.61 -15.83
N CYS A 655 151.91 40.77 -15.53
CA CYS A 655 153.02 40.58 -16.47
C CYS A 655 153.00 41.50 -17.69
N SER A 656 152.59 42.76 -17.51
CA SER A 656 152.41 43.71 -18.61
C SER A 656 153.72 44.29 -19.18
N GLU A 657 154.84 44.23 -18.46
CA GLU A 657 156.10 44.91 -18.84
C GLU A 657 157.14 43.94 -19.42
N LEU A 658 158.10 44.39 -20.26
CA LEU A 658 159.11 43.55 -20.96
C LEU A 658 160.56 43.79 -20.49
N CYS A 659 161.34 42.72 -20.31
CA CYS A 659 162.76 42.72 -19.94
C CYS A 659 163.73 42.87 -21.14
N MET A 660 164.82 43.65 -20.98
CA MET A 660 165.76 43.99 -22.07
C MET A 660 167.20 43.43 -21.94
N CYS A 661 167.42 42.37 -21.17
CA CYS A 661 168.75 41.78 -20.93
C CYS A 661 169.43 41.26 -22.22
N LYS A 662 170.75 41.50 -22.39
CA LYS A 662 171.56 41.12 -23.57
C LYS A 662 172.61 40.05 -23.24
N ASN A 663 173.25 39.50 -24.28
CA ASN A 663 174.29 38.45 -24.19
C ASN A 663 173.89 37.25 -23.32
N ASN A 664 172.65 36.79 -23.51
CA ASN A 664 172.06 35.64 -22.83
C ASN A 664 171.95 35.77 -21.30
N ALA A 665 171.85 37.01 -20.79
CA ALA A 665 171.58 37.30 -19.39
C ALA A 665 170.13 37.01 -18.99
N SER A 666 169.91 36.54 -17.75
CA SER A 666 168.58 36.17 -17.23
C SER A 666 167.85 37.35 -16.57
N CYS A 667 166.52 37.46 -16.73
CA CYS A 667 165.70 38.54 -16.16
C CYS A 667 164.93 38.13 -14.89
N ASN A 668 164.73 39.05 -13.96
CA ASN A 668 163.84 38.91 -12.81
C ASN A 668 162.39 39.29 -13.17
N ASN A 669 161.46 38.35 -12.95
CA ASN A 669 160.07 38.44 -13.41
C ASN A 669 159.15 39.29 -12.51
N ALA A 670 159.67 39.84 -11.41
CA ALA A 670 158.93 40.80 -10.57
C ALA A 670 159.28 42.25 -10.92
N ASP A 671 160.56 42.55 -11.18
CA ASP A 671 161.08 43.92 -11.29
C ASP A 671 161.90 44.23 -12.56
N GLY A 672 162.23 43.23 -13.38
CA GLY A 672 162.87 43.43 -14.68
C GLY A 672 164.40 43.48 -14.69
N SER A 673 165.10 43.20 -13.59
CA SER A 673 166.57 43.27 -13.48
C SER A 673 167.35 42.11 -14.15
N CYS A 674 168.58 42.33 -14.64
CA CYS A 674 169.36 41.37 -15.48
C CYS A 674 170.61 40.76 -14.80
N LEU A 675 170.85 39.45 -15.01
CA LEU A 675 171.98 38.70 -14.45
C LEU A 675 173.03 38.24 -15.51
N CYS A 676 174.28 38.72 -15.43
CA CYS A 676 175.29 38.59 -16.51
C CYS A 676 176.14 37.32 -16.51
N SER A 677 176.40 36.79 -17.71
CA SER A 677 177.26 35.62 -17.98
C SER A 677 178.77 35.93 -17.91
N SER A 678 179.62 34.90 -17.77
CA SER A 678 181.09 35.04 -17.65
C SER A 678 181.77 35.70 -18.84
N GLY A 679 182.69 36.64 -18.57
CA GLY A 679 183.32 37.47 -19.59
C GLY A 679 182.58 38.79 -19.87
N PHE A 680 181.39 38.99 -19.27
CA PHE A 680 180.55 40.17 -19.49
C PHE A 680 180.08 40.86 -18.19
N THR A 681 179.81 42.16 -18.29
CA THR A 681 179.33 43.03 -17.22
C THR A 681 178.41 44.15 -17.78
N GLY A 682 177.91 45.04 -16.93
CA GLY A 682 176.93 46.09 -17.26
C GLY A 682 175.51 45.75 -16.79
N SER A 683 174.64 46.75 -16.64
CA SER A 683 173.27 46.57 -16.08
C SER A 683 172.34 45.74 -16.97
N ILE A 684 172.65 45.63 -18.26
CA ILE A 684 171.99 44.72 -19.22
C ILE A 684 172.97 43.71 -19.81
N CYS A 685 174.18 43.59 -19.25
CA CYS A 685 175.19 42.58 -19.59
C CYS A 685 175.78 42.71 -21.00
N ASP A 686 175.95 43.94 -21.49
CA ASP A 686 176.37 44.28 -22.84
C ASP A 686 177.89 44.47 -22.99
N GLN A 687 178.66 44.59 -21.91
CA GLN A 687 180.09 44.95 -21.94
C GLN A 687 181.00 43.75 -21.65
N THR A 688 182.19 43.67 -22.25
CA THR A 688 183.19 42.60 -22.01
C THR A 688 184.19 42.95 -20.89
N CYS A 689 184.84 41.95 -20.30
CA CYS A 689 185.75 42.15 -19.17
C CYS A 689 187.04 42.94 -19.50
N PRO A 690 187.45 43.89 -18.63
CA PRO A 690 188.72 44.60 -18.75
C PRO A 690 189.94 43.69 -18.59
N ASN A 691 191.06 44.09 -19.21
CA ASN A 691 192.33 43.34 -19.16
C ASN A 691 192.76 43.01 -17.72
N ASN A 692 193.31 41.81 -17.55
CA ASN A 692 193.68 41.19 -16.26
C ASN A 692 192.52 40.82 -15.33
N THR A 693 191.28 40.85 -15.81
CA THR A 693 190.11 40.34 -15.07
C THR A 693 189.28 39.36 -15.90
N TRP A 694 188.60 38.43 -15.25
CA TRP A 694 187.84 37.36 -15.89
C TRP A 694 186.64 36.89 -15.03
N GLY A 695 185.74 36.11 -15.64
CA GLY A 695 184.55 35.54 -14.98
C GLY A 695 183.26 36.40 -15.08
N SER A 696 182.15 35.94 -14.48
CA SER A 696 180.85 36.65 -14.48
C SER A 696 180.93 37.98 -13.74
N TYR A 697 180.52 39.06 -14.39
CA TYR A 697 180.75 40.44 -13.94
C TYR A 697 182.24 40.81 -13.75
N CYS A 698 183.17 40.05 -14.32
CA CYS A 698 184.61 40.36 -14.34
C CYS A 698 185.25 40.47 -12.95
N LYS A 699 184.75 39.68 -11.99
CA LYS A 699 185.17 39.78 -10.58
C LYS A 699 186.47 39.06 -10.22
N LYS A 700 187.07 38.28 -11.11
CA LYS A 700 188.32 37.52 -10.82
C LYS A 700 189.51 38.16 -11.52
N ASN A 701 190.71 38.13 -10.93
CA ASN A 701 191.93 38.69 -11.53
C ASN A 701 192.87 37.60 -12.06
N CYS A 702 193.69 37.98 -13.05
CA CYS A 702 194.74 37.13 -13.59
C CYS A 702 196.07 37.25 -12.83
N ASN A 703 196.83 36.16 -12.75
CA ASN A 703 198.05 36.07 -11.95
C ASN A 703 199.22 35.49 -12.76
N CYS A 704 199.76 36.29 -13.67
CA CYS A 704 200.88 35.96 -14.56
C CYS A 704 202.09 36.82 -14.21
N GLU A 705 203.31 36.27 -14.29
CA GLU A 705 204.56 36.96 -13.92
C GLU A 705 205.41 37.30 -15.14
N ASN A 706 206.50 38.07 -14.93
CA ASN A 706 207.46 38.48 -15.97
C ASN A 706 206.79 39.06 -17.23
N ASN A 707 205.80 39.93 -17.01
CA ASN A 707 205.07 40.71 -18.02
C ASN A 707 204.17 39.89 -18.98
N ALA A 708 203.69 38.72 -18.52
CA ALA A 708 202.74 37.89 -19.24
C ALA A 708 201.28 38.40 -19.16
N THR A 709 200.47 38.11 -20.19
CA THR A 709 199.03 38.48 -20.27
C THR A 709 198.09 37.27 -20.17
N CYS A 710 196.80 37.47 -19.88
CA CYS A 710 195.83 36.39 -19.65
C CYS A 710 194.50 36.49 -20.44
N SER A 711 193.79 35.37 -20.55
CA SER A 711 192.43 35.30 -21.12
C SER A 711 191.34 35.83 -20.16
N SER A 712 190.44 36.68 -20.67
CA SER A 712 189.34 37.31 -19.92
C SER A 712 188.13 36.42 -19.66
N ILE A 713 188.14 35.17 -20.13
CA ILE A 713 187.07 34.18 -19.88
C ILE A 713 187.49 33.19 -18.79
N ASP A 714 188.75 32.75 -18.77
CA ASP A 714 189.23 31.65 -17.93
C ASP A 714 190.59 31.89 -17.22
N GLY A 715 191.32 32.96 -17.55
CA GLY A 715 192.47 33.45 -16.77
C GLY A 715 193.85 32.84 -17.07
N LYS A 716 194.05 32.06 -18.14
CA LYS A 716 195.34 31.41 -18.50
C LYS A 716 196.40 32.40 -19.03
N CYS A 717 197.68 32.23 -18.66
CA CYS A 717 198.81 33.14 -18.95
C CYS A 717 199.63 32.82 -20.23
N TYR A 718 200.22 33.84 -20.87
CA TYR A 718 201.10 33.76 -22.05
C TYR A 718 202.43 34.53 -21.85
N CYS A 719 203.58 33.85 -21.97
CA CYS A 719 204.92 34.31 -21.53
C CYS A 719 205.71 35.16 -22.53
N ALA A 720 206.62 35.99 -22.01
CA ALA A 720 207.57 36.82 -22.79
C ALA A 720 208.92 36.11 -23.03
N GLN A 721 209.69 36.52 -24.06
CA GLN A 721 210.91 35.83 -24.51
C GLN A 721 212.00 35.72 -23.43
N GLY A 722 212.70 34.59 -23.39
CA GLY A 722 213.72 34.32 -22.37
C GLY A 722 213.16 33.73 -21.06
N PHE A 723 211.82 33.57 -20.96
CA PHE A 723 211.11 33.06 -19.78
C PHE A 723 210.12 31.94 -20.12
N TYR A 724 209.94 30.99 -19.20
CA TYR A 724 209.01 29.87 -19.34
C TYR A 724 208.38 29.46 -17.99
N GLY A 725 207.37 28.58 -18.03
CA GLY A 725 206.59 28.17 -16.85
C GLY A 725 205.09 28.47 -16.98
N LYS A 726 204.25 27.97 -16.06
CA LYS A 726 202.78 28.17 -16.14
C LYS A 726 202.35 29.61 -15.83
N LYS A 727 203.18 30.33 -15.10
CA LYS A 727 203.06 31.77 -14.82
C LYS A 727 204.19 32.58 -15.45
N CYS A 728 205.07 31.95 -16.22
CA CYS A 728 206.22 32.56 -16.88
C CYS A 728 207.34 32.95 -15.91
N GLU A 729 207.49 32.18 -14.84
CA GLU A 729 208.31 32.49 -13.67
C GLU A 729 209.81 32.16 -13.79
N GLU A 730 210.23 31.33 -14.75
CA GLU A 730 211.62 30.86 -14.86
C GLU A 730 212.37 31.42 -16.08
N ILE A 731 213.69 31.63 -15.97
CA ILE A 731 214.59 32.02 -17.08
C ILE A 731 215.11 30.81 -17.87
N CYS A 732 215.49 31.02 -19.13
CA CYS A 732 215.95 29.93 -20.01
C CYS A 732 217.16 29.12 -19.48
N PRO A 733 217.17 27.78 -19.65
CA PRO A 733 218.24 26.90 -19.16
C PRO A 733 219.62 27.22 -19.77
N LEU A 734 220.70 26.96 -19.02
CA LEU A 734 222.07 27.19 -19.48
C LEU A 734 222.34 26.52 -20.84
N GLY A 735 222.78 27.34 -21.79
CA GLY A 735 223.00 26.94 -23.19
C GLY A 735 221.83 27.23 -24.11
N TRP A 736 220.69 27.71 -23.61
CA TRP A 736 219.47 27.98 -24.39
C TRP A 736 218.98 29.43 -24.21
N TYR A 737 218.49 30.04 -25.28
CA TYR A 737 218.00 31.42 -25.28
C TYR A 737 216.81 31.63 -26.25
N GLY A 738 216.20 32.81 -26.19
CA GLY A 738 215.12 33.27 -27.08
C GLY A 738 213.70 32.82 -26.70
N ASP A 739 212.74 33.01 -27.59
CA ASP A 739 211.31 32.75 -27.31
C ASP A 739 211.05 31.27 -27.00
N GLY A 740 210.48 31.00 -25.83
CA GLY A 740 210.32 29.63 -25.34
C GLY A 740 211.62 28.85 -25.13
N CYS A 741 212.78 29.51 -25.09
CA CYS A 741 214.10 28.92 -24.83
C CYS A 741 214.55 27.86 -25.86
N ILE A 742 214.26 28.08 -27.14
CA ILE A 742 214.45 27.06 -28.18
C ILE A 742 215.78 27.16 -28.96
N TYR A 743 216.60 28.19 -28.74
CA TYR A 743 217.84 28.40 -29.50
C TYR A 743 219.08 28.06 -28.67
N GLU A 744 220.00 27.24 -29.19
CA GLU A 744 221.18 26.73 -28.46
C GLU A 744 222.45 27.55 -28.70
N CYS A 745 223.32 27.62 -27.68
CA CYS A 745 224.45 28.55 -27.60
C CYS A 745 225.82 27.82 -27.65
N HIS A 746 226.74 28.25 -28.53
CA HIS A 746 228.03 27.57 -28.76
C HIS A 746 229.26 28.46 -28.48
N CYS A 747 229.57 28.70 -27.20
CA CYS A 747 230.74 29.47 -26.79
C CYS A 747 232.00 28.59 -26.71
N LYS A 748 233.11 28.96 -27.38
CA LYS A 748 234.41 28.27 -27.25
C LYS A 748 235.23 28.80 -26.06
N ASN A 749 236.11 27.95 -25.51
CA ASN A 749 236.96 28.23 -24.33
C ASN A 749 236.17 28.58 -23.05
N ASN A 750 235.09 27.84 -22.76
CA ASN A 750 234.29 27.95 -21.53
C ASN A 750 233.68 29.34 -21.26
N GLY A 751 233.34 30.11 -22.30
CA GLY A 751 232.55 31.34 -22.14
C GLY A 751 231.09 31.07 -21.74
N ILE A 752 230.47 31.99 -20.98
CA ILE A 752 229.08 31.90 -20.48
C ILE A 752 228.12 32.62 -21.43
N CYS A 753 226.96 32.01 -21.72
CA CYS A 753 225.94 32.48 -22.68
C CYS A 753 224.79 33.26 -22.02
N HIS A 754 224.40 34.38 -22.64
CA HIS A 754 223.28 35.22 -22.19
C HIS A 754 221.91 34.67 -22.63
N HIS A 755 221.01 34.42 -21.67
CA HIS A 755 219.74 33.70 -21.85
C HIS A 755 218.66 34.40 -22.70
N VAL A 756 218.83 35.69 -23.05
CA VAL A 756 217.92 36.44 -23.94
C VAL A 756 218.51 36.62 -25.34
N THR A 757 219.82 36.88 -25.44
CA THR A 757 220.46 37.36 -26.68
C THR A 757 221.41 36.34 -27.31
N GLY A 758 221.92 35.37 -26.55
CA GLY A 758 222.84 34.34 -27.02
C GLY A 758 224.33 34.76 -27.08
N GLU A 759 224.69 35.96 -26.60
CA GLU A 759 226.08 36.43 -26.62
C GLU A 759 226.97 35.76 -25.56
N CYS A 760 228.24 35.51 -25.93
CA CYS A 760 229.22 34.77 -25.14
C CYS A 760 230.28 35.71 -24.54
N THR A 761 230.62 35.53 -23.26
CA THR A 761 231.65 36.33 -22.55
C THR A 761 232.79 35.47 -22.00
N CYS A 762 234.05 35.92 -22.16
CA CYS A 762 235.26 35.19 -21.75
C CYS A 762 235.91 35.75 -20.45
N PRO A 763 236.60 34.92 -19.63
CA PRO A 763 237.18 35.36 -18.35
C PRO A 763 238.41 36.28 -18.49
N PRO A 764 238.67 37.18 -17.50
CA PRO A 764 239.62 38.29 -17.64
C PRO A 764 241.07 37.82 -17.72
N GLY A 765 241.78 38.21 -18.78
CA GLY A 765 243.20 37.92 -19.03
C GLY A 765 243.51 37.45 -20.45
N TYR A 766 242.48 37.02 -21.18
CA TYR A 766 242.52 36.72 -22.61
C TYR A 766 241.55 37.67 -23.32
N ILE A 767 242.00 38.30 -24.40
CA ILE A 767 241.13 39.09 -25.29
C ILE A 767 240.59 38.16 -26.36
#